data_AF-A0A2V4V0I3-F1
#
_entry.id   AF-A0A2V4V0I3-F1
#
_cell.length_a   1.000
_cell.length_b   1.000
_cell.length_c   1.000
_cell.angle_alpha   90.00
_cell.angle_beta   90.00
_cell.angle_gamma   90.00
#
_symmetry.space_group_name_H-M   'P 1'
#
loop_
_entity.id
_entity.type
_entity.pdbx_description
1 polymer ?
#
loop_
_entity_poly.entity_id
_entity_poly.type
_entity_poly.pdbx_seq_one_letter_code
_entity_poly.pdbx_strand_id
1 'polypeptide(L)'
;MLINEIQLPKIIDDLAKFDGRKKRYVPYPSILKDSDTLRAREIQLLADLQTEWESLKRIHPGRIGFIKSFNKYYQQALWPDERIFSFLPSSSDYFDMSWLSWSQPLSQFQGALYKQLKPLSQEGFDEFQSIIENKIAKAYESSRTLKHVWQVVVKFVDYQNKHYMLAEHHYPKMIAPQPTKINPLITNTAWLKDGKALVKIINAVKHNWEQTTDYSQEKIIGWLIFSGIVYGGINEVQMLQGWLISLLAKEYQPFIKERIVISPRFVQKRFGNEREEESDKLYNTKQIVVDMVSQCWLLRYHAKSSQVEFEPIIAKLSEDKIKQYLAAALSDVIKPLGIKPLPFSRFLYYASYYWEELEDADIDHASVGVLRGMHNTAGLSTQDFGRFLNQKYQYKEEPYDLEHVLTLSISKNSVNQNEASSSSSTKKIEVRKSDLIMNLTKDFKMDKKQKKKKLSQTTYTLIERVQKRYEQYDDLSEKILLDWVLSLLNRKESKSLSNESILKYIRTIGYEWLYFTTAQPLDIWSEEEFEELYEDILEYKAVVRNNTDIGYSANLLKSMHNFAKSKYNLPSVNFQQSKNGRRVRAELISPQAYHAIITQILGSVDILEQEMFALLFILVYRTGMRKKELLGLKYNDIEGLKTAVPSVVIRPNSYRPTKTQSSIRRVPLFALLKPNELNFFINFVQSNIGDSSNKFIFTLSSDQRPIDDHVPLQLLKRVLKDISVDDNVTEHTFHGFRHTAVSNLSLALVGHLDLVEALTDYDESDVLRIKEGLLGEHIKGQDRWYALSGIMGHLSPERSFEYYNHFATLMATYALSVSNIKLPKQTLLNLTKFTKISERKINDNADINDKGMINMPSIRTLLFKNIIEGKRKSPKFTIESCNKQLLLSTNTPATDELFGRYGLNRVQLLLQTYDKKTPLSKAAQLANISIDDAKVLIERASEVANITTKHGKPRFVKLIDSETTVLSPLNIQYQSDLRLLSPLLSNAYRLREKSEADWTWFIEICSKKLSSSRAYLPFRKGDEKELQRFIGIAEKLLPLKHWLVSSNKALLMKTMSSTDSRNIKQQSNESKNALHIGIASQDHREQTNKWQYSPLLRFFVHMMLITDEKISLIDNE
;
A
#
# COMPACT_ATOMS: atom_id res chain seq x y z
N MET A 1 -50.73 49.40 16.52
CA MET A 1 -49.84 48.22 16.54
C MET A 1 -48.42 48.71 16.70
N LEU A 2 -47.73 48.39 17.81
CA LEU A 2 -46.29 48.63 17.91
C LEU A 2 -45.60 47.47 17.19
N ILE A 3 -45.25 47.70 15.92
CA ILE A 3 -44.39 46.78 15.19
C ILE A 3 -42.98 47.03 15.73
N ASN A 4 -42.43 46.05 16.47
CA ASN A 4 -41.04 46.15 16.91
C ASN A 4 -40.12 45.97 15.69
N GLU A 5 -39.06 46.78 15.60
CA GLU A 5 -37.99 46.51 14.66
C GLU A 5 -37.38 45.13 14.97
N ILE A 6 -37.43 44.23 14.00
CA ILE A 6 -36.90 42.88 14.16
C ILE A 6 -35.38 42.95 14.13
N GLN A 7 -34.75 42.63 15.25
CA GLN A 7 -33.30 42.40 15.30
C GLN A 7 -33.03 40.92 15.07
N LEU A 8 -32.47 40.60 13.90
CA LEU A 8 -32.00 39.26 13.60
C LEU A 8 -30.70 38.97 14.37
N PRO A 9 -30.57 37.82 15.06
CA PRO A 9 -29.45 37.53 15.93
C PRO A 9 -28.13 37.35 15.16
N LYS A 10 -27.16 38.22 15.35
CA LYS A 10 -25.84 38.11 14.71
C LYS A 10 -24.84 37.52 15.70
N ILE A 11 -23.83 36.85 15.15
CA ILE A 11 -22.70 36.31 15.93
C ILE A 11 -21.92 37.40 16.70
N ILE A 12 -22.15 38.67 16.37
CA ILE A 12 -21.47 39.83 16.94
C ILE A 12 -22.35 40.70 17.85
N ASP A 13 -23.60 40.36 18.14
CA ASP A 13 -24.52 41.27 18.85
C ASP A 13 -23.98 41.71 20.24
N ASP A 14 -23.32 40.79 20.95
CA ASP A 14 -22.66 41.08 22.24
C ASP A 14 -21.22 41.61 22.10
N LEU A 15 -20.70 41.74 20.88
CA LEU A 15 -19.29 41.99 20.60
C LEU A 15 -19.04 43.32 19.87
N ALA A 16 -19.96 43.76 19.03
CA ALA A 16 -19.82 44.94 18.18
C ALA A 16 -21.15 45.62 17.90
N LYS A 17 -21.12 46.92 17.61
CA LYS A 17 -22.28 47.70 17.20
C LYS A 17 -22.09 48.30 15.81
N PHE A 18 -23.18 48.53 15.09
CA PHE A 18 -23.12 49.19 13.80
C PHE A 18 -22.86 50.70 13.97
N ASP A 19 -21.79 51.20 13.35
CA ASP A 19 -21.48 52.63 13.29
C ASP A 19 -22.02 53.21 11.98
N GLY A 20 -23.11 53.96 12.06
CA GLY A 20 -23.77 54.56 10.90
C GLY A 20 -22.90 55.56 10.12
N ARG A 21 -21.89 56.18 10.75
CA ARG A 21 -20.95 57.09 10.06
C ARG A 21 -19.92 56.32 9.25
N LYS A 22 -19.41 55.21 9.80
CA LYS A 22 -18.42 54.35 9.12
C LYS A 22 -19.04 53.28 8.23
N LYS A 23 -20.37 53.13 8.27
CA LYS A 23 -21.15 52.10 7.57
C LYS A 23 -20.62 50.67 7.81
N ARG A 24 -20.12 50.39 9.03
CA ARG A 24 -19.55 49.08 9.41
C ARG A 24 -19.79 48.76 10.88
N TYR A 25 -19.68 47.48 11.25
CA TYR A 25 -19.67 47.07 12.65
C TYR A 25 -18.32 47.39 13.30
N VAL A 26 -18.37 47.95 14.51
CA VAL A 26 -17.19 48.32 15.30
C VAL A 26 -17.30 47.64 16.67
N PRO A 27 -16.28 46.85 17.09
CA PRO A 27 -16.27 46.21 18.39
C PRO A 27 -16.40 47.19 19.56
N TYR A 28 -17.00 46.73 20.68
CA TYR A 28 -17.09 47.56 21.88
C TYR A 28 -15.69 47.82 22.49
N PRO A 29 -15.34 49.08 22.79
CA PRO A 29 -14.02 49.40 23.35
C PRO A 29 -13.70 48.72 24.68
N SER A 30 -14.71 48.43 25.50
CA SER A 30 -14.58 47.68 26.77
C SER A 30 -14.10 46.26 26.52
N ILE A 31 -14.71 45.56 25.56
CA ILE A 31 -14.40 44.17 25.22
C ILE A 31 -12.97 44.03 24.67
N LEU A 32 -12.52 44.99 23.84
CA LEU A 32 -11.16 45.00 23.31
C LEU A 32 -10.09 45.27 24.37
N LYS A 33 -10.41 45.99 25.45
CA LYS A 33 -9.47 46.25 26.55
C LYS A 33 -9.27 45.02 27.45
N ASP A 34 -10.30 44.19 27.60
CA ASP A 34 -10.30 43.02 28.49
C ASP A 34 -9.87 41.70 27.80
N SER A 35 -9.55 41.73 26.50
CA SER A 35 -9.21 40.53 25.71
C SER A 35 -7.75 40.49 25.25
N ASP A 36 -7.15 39.30 25.26
CA ASP A 36 -5.79 39.08 24.72
C ASP A 36 -5.75 39.41 23.21
N THR A 37 -4.57 39.79 22.73
CA THR A 37 -4.22 40.17 21.35
C THR A 37 -4.83 39.26 20.27
N LEU A 38 -4.89 37.95 20.50
CA LEU A 38 -5.51 36.99 19.58
C LEU A 38 -7.05 37.10 19.57
N ARG A 39 -7.66 37.24 20.75
CA ARG A 39 -9.11 37.34 20.90
C ARG A 39 -9.64 38.68 20.38
N ALA A 40 -8.89 39.77 20.61
CA ALA A 40 -9.19 41.08 20.03
C ALA A 40 -9.20 41.03 18.49
N ARG A 41 -8.25 40.32 17.88
CA ARG A 41 -8.20 40.10 16.42
C ARG A 41 -9.36 39.24 15.91
N GLU A 42 -9.75 38.18 16.61
CA GLU A 42 -10.93 37.38 16.27
C GLU A 42 -12.20 38.24 16.26
N ILE A 43 -12.41 39.07 17.29
CA ILE A 43 -13.59 39.93 17.40
C ILE A 43 -13.62 40.97 16.28
N GLN A 44 -12.48 41.59 15.98
CA GLN A 44 -12.37 42.53 14.86
C GLN A 44 -12.71 41.86 13.53
N LEU A 45 -12.19 40.66 13.28
CA LEU A 45 -12.46 39.91 12.06
C LEU A 45 -13.94 39.53 11.94
N LEU A 46 -14.60 39.10 13.03
CA LEU A 46 -16.04 38.82 13.01
C LEU A 46 -16.88 40.04 12.68
N ALA A 47 -16.51 41.22 13.19
CA ALA A 47 -17.19 42.48 12.86
C ALA A 47 -17.01 42.86 11.38
N ASP A 48 -15.82 42.64 10.83
CA ASP A 48 -15.54 42.89 9.41
C ASP A 48 -16.31 41.89 8.52
N LEU A 49 -16.33 40.60 8.88
CA LEU A 49 -17.09 39.56 8.18
C LEU A 49 -18.59 39.88 8.16
N GLN A 50 -19.17 40.28 9.30
CA GLN A 50 -20.58 40.65 9.37
C GLN A 50 -20.90 41.90 8.54
N THR A 51 -19.97 42.86 8.48
CA THR A 51 -20.15 44.06 7.66
C THR A 51 -20.25 43.71 6.18
N GLU A 52 -19.31 42.91 5.67
CA GLU A 52 -19.30 42.48 4.27
C GLU A 52 -20.52 41.61 3.95
N TRP A 53 -20.87 40.70 4.84
CA TRP A 53 -22.04 39.83 4.68
C TRP A 53 -23.35 40.62 4.53
N GLU A 54 -23.58 41.63 5.37
CA GLU A 54 -24.78 42.48 5.27
C GLU A 54 -24.76 43.37 4.01
N SER A 55 -23.58 43.82 3.58
CA SER A 55 -23.43 44.58 2.33
C SER A 55 -23.83 43.72 1.13
N LEU A 56 -23.25 42.53 1.00
CA LEU A 56 -23.52 41.62 -0.11
C LEU A 56 -24.95 41.08 -0.08
N LYS A 57 -25.52 40.85 1.10
CA LYS A 57 -26.92 40.43 1.23
C LYS A 57 -27.91 41.47 0.67
N ARG A 58 -27.56 42.76 0.70
CA ARG A 58 -28.37 43.82 0.08
C ARG A 58 -28.24 43.84 -1.44
N ILE A 59 -27.06 43.50 -1.98
CA ILE A 59 -26.76 43.53 -3.42
C ILE A 59 -27.25 42.24 -4.10
N HIS A 60 -27.00 41.08 -3.50
CA HIS A 60 -27.26 39.74 -4.03
C HIS A 60 -28.22 38.93 -3.15
N PRO A 61 -29.49 39.35 -3.00
CA PRO A 61 -30.45 38.68 -2.11
C PRO A 61 -30.91 37.33 -2.70
N GLY A 62 -30.81 36.26 -1.90
CA GLY A 62 -31.21 34.90 -2.22
C GLY A 62 -32.72 34.62 -2.06
N ARG A 63 -33.11 33.37 -2.29
CA ARG A 63 -34.51 32.92 -2.20
C ARG A 63 -34.93 32.70 -0.74
N ILE A 64 -36.09 33.24 -0.38
CA ILE A 64 -36.62 33.13 0.99
C ILE A 64 -36.94 31.70 1.40
N GLY A 65 -37.28 30.82 0.45
CA GLY A 65 -37.59 29.42 0.72
C GLY A 65 -36.42 28.62 1.31
N PHE A 66 -35.21 29.17 1.33
CA PHE A 66 -34.02 28.51 1.84
C PHE A 66 -33.79 28.71 3.35
N ILE A 67 -34.67 29.46 4.03
CA ILE A 67 -34.52 29.78 5.47
C ILE A 67 -35.31 28.83 6.38
N LYS A 68 -34.79 28.58 7.58
CA LYS A 68 -35.32 27.60 8.54
C LYS A 68 -36.77 27.81 9.01
N SER A 69 -37.24 29.04 9.16
CA SER A 69 -38.66 29.33 9.45
C SER A 69 -38.97 30.82 9.34
N PHE A 70 -39.58 31.25 8.23
CA PHE A 70 -40.12 32.61 8.09
C PHE A 70 -41.16 32.91 9.19
N ASN A 71 -42.04 31.94 9.47
CA ASN A 71 -43.12 32.06 10.45
C ASN A 71 -42.60 32.32 11.87
N LYS A 72 -41.46 31.74 12.26
CA LYS A 72 -40.83 31.99 13.56
C LYS A 72 -40.47 33.46 13.76
N TYR A 73 -39.84 34.09 12.77
CA TYR A 73 -39.44 35.49 12.86
C TYR A 73 -40.62 36.44 12.65
N TYR A 74 -41.60 36.04 11.83
CA TYR A 74 -42.86 36.77 11.64
C TYR A 74 -43.68 36.84 12.94
N GLN A 75 -43.79 35.73 13.67
CA GLN A 75 -44.47 35.67 14.98
C GLN A 75 -43.75 36.50 16.05
N GLN A 76 -42.42 36.46 16.12
CA GLN A 76 -41.64 37.25 17.08
C GLN A 76 -41.83 38.77 16.93
N ALA A 77 -42.17 39.22 15.72
CA ALA A 77 -42.38 40.63 15.44
C ALA A 77 -43.80 41.13 15.73
N LEU A 78 -44.76 40.21 15.77
CA LEU A 78 -46.17 40.47 16.05
C LEU A 78 -46.47 40.13 17.52
N TRP A 79 -46.04 41.01 18.42
CA TRP A 79 -46.27 41.00 19.89
C TRP A 79 -45.80 39.77 20.71
N PRO A 80 -45.02 39.97 21.79
CA PRO A 80 -44.59 38.87 22.67
C PRO A 80 -45.65 38.39 23.69
N ASP A 81 -46.67 39.20 24.00
CA ASP A 81 -47.57 38.94 25.13
C ASP A 81 -49.02 38.66 24.69
N GLU A 82 -49.58 37.62 25.31
CA GLU A 82 -50.86 36.96 25.06
C GLU A 82 -52.06 37.87 24.73
N ARG A 83 -52.59 37.73 23.50
CA ARG A 83 -54.04 37.76 23.20
C ARG A 83 -54.27 37.20 21.78
N ILE A 84 -54.88 36.02 21.72
CA ILE A 84 -55.27 35.34 20.48
C ILE A 84 -56.30 36.21 19.77
N PHE A 85 -55.93 36.89 18.68
CA PHE A 85 -56.91 37.29 17.67
C PHE A 85 -57.31 36.02 16.91
N SER A 86 -58.44 35.42 17.27
CA SER A 86 -59.06 34.37 16.47
C SER A 86 -59.65 35.01 15.21
N PHE A 87 -58.95 34.87 14.08
CA PHE A 87 -59.47 35.25 12.78
C PHE A 87 -60.50 34.19 12.34
N LEU A 88 -61.79 34.49 12.45
CA LEU A 88 -62.85 33.70 11.83
C LEU A 88 -63.07 34.23 10.41
N PRO A 89 -62.82 33.43 9.35
CA PRO A 89 -63.12 33.86 8.00
C PRO A 89 -64.63 34.01 7.86
N SER A 90 -65.13 35.24 7.70
CA SER A 90 -66.53 35.46 7.33
C SER A 90 -66.75 34.96 5.91
N SER A 91 -67.62 33.97 5.75
CA SER A 91 -68.18 33.60 4.46
C SER A 91 -69.06 34.76 3.96
N SER A 92 -68.77 35.25 2.74
CA SER A 92 -69.51 36.22 1.90
C SER A 92 -69.19 37.73 2.03
N ASP A 93 -68.53 38.23 0.98
CA ASP A 93 -68.87 39.40 0.14
C ASP A 93 -69.10 40.80 0.74
N TYR A 94 -68.36 41.21 1.76
CA TYR A 94 -68.15 42.64 2.04
C TYR A 94 -66.69 42.95 2.40
N PHE A 95 -65.95 43.53 1.45
CA PHE A 95 -64.68 44.22 1.75
C PHE A 95 -65.00 45.54 2.45
N ASP A 96 -65.01 45.53 3.78
CA ASP A 96 -65.11 46.74 4.59
C ASP A 96 -63.88 47.64 4.34
N MET A 97 -64.09 48.96 4.17
CA MET A 97 -63.02 49.97 4.06
C MET A 97 -62.05 49.91 5.26
N SER A 98 -62.54 49.45 6.41
CA SER A 98 -61.69 49.15 7.56
C SER A 98 -60.66 48.05 7.24
N TRP A 99 -61.04 46.94 6.62
CA TRP A 99 -60.15 45.81 6.26
C TRP A 99 -59.03 46.21 5.28
N LEU A 100 -59.34 47.09 4.32
CA LEU A 100 -58.33 47.67 3.42
C LEU A 100 -57.31 48.54 4.17
N SER A 101 -57.75 49.30 5.19
CA SER A 101 -56.85 50.10 6.03
C SER A 101 -55.92 49.24 6.92
N TRP A 102 -56.37 48.04 7.32
CA TRP A 102 -55.59 47.10 8.16
C TRP A 102 -54.64 46.20 7.37
N SER A 103 -55.05 45.76 6.17
CA SER A 103 -54.26 44.85 5.34
C SER A 103 -53.02 45.51 4.71
N GLN A 104 -53.09 46.81 4.41
CA GLN A 104 -52.01 47.53 3.75
C GLN A 104 -50.74 47.68 4.62
N PRO A 105 -50.81 48.09 5.91
CA PRO A 105 -49.64 48.13 6.79
C PRO A 105 -49.06 46.74 7.09
N LEU A 106 -49.92 45.72 7.24
CA LEU A 106 -49.47 44.35 7.49
C LEU A 106 -48.76 43.76 6.27
N SER A 107 -49.29 44.01 5.06
CA SER A 107 -48.65 43.63 3.79
C SER A 107 -47.32 44.36 3.56
N GLN A 108 -47.25 45.66 3.87
CA GLN A 108 -46.01 46.43 3.83
C GLN A 108 -44.97 45.91 4.82
N PHE A 109 -45.39 45.59 6.04
CA PHE A 109 -44.54 44.98 7.05
C PHE A 109 -44.04 43.60 6.64
N GLN A 110 -44.94 42.73 6.15
CA GLN A 110 -44.58 41.42 5.63
C GLN A 110 -43.58 41.55 4.49
N GLY A 111 -43.77 42.50 3.57
CA GLY A 111 -42.83 42.81 2.49
C GLY A 111 -41.47 43.32 2.97
N ALA A 112 -41.44 44.17 4.00
CA ALA A 112 -40.20 44.66 4.62
C ALA A 112 -39.44 43.54 5.33
N LEU A 113 -40.16 42.69 6.08
CA LEU A 113 -39.61 41.52 6.75
C LEU A 113 -39.10 40.48 5.74
N TYR A 114 -39.83 40.24 4.65
CA TYR A 114 -39.37 39.40 3.54
C TYR A 114 -38.03 39.89 3.01
N LYS A 115 -37.88 41.21 2.78
CA LYS A 115 -36.62 41.79 2.31
C LYS A 115 -35.47 41.61 3.32
N GLN A 116 -35.74 41.75 4.62
CA GLN A 116 -34.73 41.57 5.67
C GLN A 116 -34.30 40.11 5.87
N LEU A 117 -35.20 39.15 5.70
CA LEU A 117 -34.92 37.72 5.92
C LEU A 117 -34.29 37.01 4.73
N LYS A 118 -34.24 37.62 3.54
CA LYS A 118 -33.61 36.99 2.38
C LYS A 118 -32.17 36.59 2.71
N PRO A 119 -31.78 35.32 2.48
CA PRO A 119 -30.40 34.89 2.68
C PRO A 119 -29.49 35.51 1.61
N LEU A 120 -28.18 35.34 1.74
CA LEU A 120 -27.26 35.65 0.64
C LEU A 120 -27.47 34.62 -0.49
N SER A 121 -27.46 35.05 -1.74
CA SER A 121 -27.50 34.12 -2.87
C SER A 121 -26.17 33.37 -3.03
N GLN A 122 -26.14 32.32 -3.85
CA GLN A 122 -24.90 31.58 -4.12
C GLN A 122 -23.84 32.48 -4.79
N GLU A 123 -24.24 33.30 -5.76
CA GLU A 123 -23.35 34.26 -6.42
C GLU A 123 -22.76 35.27 -5.42
N GLY A 124 -23.60 35.80 -4.52
CA GLY A 124 -23.13 36.69 -3.46
C GLY A 124 -22.22 35.98 -2.44
N PHE A 125 -22.41 34.68 -2.22
CA PHE A 125 -21.53 33.89 -1.36
C PHE A 125 -20.16 33.64 -2.01
N ASP A 126 -20.12 33.41 -3.31
CA ASP A 126 -18.87 33.24 -4.07
C ASP A 126 -18.07 34.57 -4.07
N GLU A 127 -18.75 35.71 -4.20
CA GLU A 127 -18.14 37.04 -4.06
C GLU A 127 -17.64 37.30 -2.63
N PHE A 128 -18.44 36.92 -1.62
CA PHE A 128 -18.03 36.99 -0.22
C PHE A 128 -16.75 36.19 0.03
N GLN A 129 -16.66 34.98 -0.53
CA GLN A 129 -15.45 34.15 -0.43
C GLN A 129 -14.23 34.86 -1.03
N SER A 130 -14.36 35.41 -2.24
CA SER A 130 -13.25 36.12 -2.90
C SER A 130 -12.76 37.35 -2.12
N ILE A 131 -13.68 38.14 -1.55
CA ILE A 131 -13.35 39.32 -0.75
C ILE A 131 -12.57 38.91 0.51
N ILE A 132 -13.00 37.84 1.17
CA ILE A 132 -12.36 37.34 2.40
C ILE A 132 -10.99 36.74 2.12
N GLU A 133 -10.84 35.96 1.05
CA GLU A 133 -9.53 35.43 0.62
C GLU A 133 -8.53 36.56 0.36
N ASN A 134 -8.93 37.60 -0.37
CA ASN A 134 -8.08 38.75 -0.66
C ASN A 134 -7.71 39.58 0.59
N LYS A 135 -8.66 39.78 1.52
CA LYS A 135 -8.41 40.51 2.78
C LYS A 135 -7.48 39.73 3.71
N ILE A 136 -7.69 38.42 3.85
CA ILE A 136 -6.87 37.56 4.71
C ILE A 136 -5.44 37.44 4.15
N ALA A 137 -5.29 37.29 2.84
CA ALA A 137 -3.97 37.19 2.18
C ALA A 137 -3.10 38.44 2.40
N LYS A 138 -3.70 39.64 2.44
CA LYS A 138 -2.96 40.90 2.68
C LYS A 138 -2.63 41.17 4.15
N ALA A 139 -3.39 40.61 5.09
CA ALA A 139 -3.32 40.98 6.51
C ALA A 139 -2.49 40.02 7.39
N TYR A 140 -2.19 38.80 6.93
CA TYR A 140 -1.56 37.77 7.77
C TYR A 140 -0.44 37.01 7.06
N GLU A 141 0.82 37.22 7.49
CA GLU A 141 2.01 36.64 6.85
C GLU A 141 2.44 35.27 7.42
N SER A 142 1.98 34.88 8.62
CA SER A 142 2.41 33.62 9.27
C SER A 142 1.38 32.49 9.14
N SER A 143 1.83 31.29 8.77
CA SER A 143 1.00 30.08 8.58
C SER A 143 0.14 29.74 9.81
N ARG A 144 0.67 29.94 11.03
CA ARG A 144 -0.05 29.68 12.28
C ARG A 144 -1.20 30.67 12.50
N THR A 145 -1.01 31.93 12.11
CA THR A 145 -2.06 32.96 12.21
C THR A 145 -3.14 32.75 11.15
N LEU A 146 -2.74 32.37 9.94
CA LEU A 146 -3.64 32.06 8.81
C LEU A 146 -4.63 30.94 9.17
N LYS A 147 -4.13 29.84 9.75
CA LYS A 147 -4.99 28.71 10.19
C LYS A 147 -6.03 29.13 11.23
N HIS A 148 -5.64 29.99 12.18
CA HIS A 148 -6.56 30.48 13.20
C HIS A 148 -7.63 31.41 12.62
N VAL A 149 -7.23 32.32 11.73
CA VAL A 149 -8.14 33.23 11.01
C VAL A 149 -9.18 32.45 10.20
N TRP A 150 -8.77 31.39 9.49
CA TRP A 150 -9.72 30.53 8.76
C TRP A 150 -10.69 29.77 9.67
N GLN A 151 -10.29 29.39 10.88
CA GLN A 151 -11.22 28.81 11.85
C GLN A 151 -12.33 29.80 12.24
N VAL A 152 -12.00 31.09 12.34
CA VAL A 152 -12.97 32.15 12.64
C VAL A 152 -13.95 32.35 11.48
N VAL A 153 -13.46 32.29 10.23
CA VAL A 153 -14.31 32.36 9.02
C VAL A 153 -15.26 31.16 8.95
N VAL A 154 -14.75 29.94 9.16
CA VAL A 154 -15.60 28.73 9.19
C VAL A 154 -16.67 28.84 10.28
N LYS A 155 -16.28 29.30 11.46
CA LYS A 155 -17.22 29.55 12.58
C LYS A 155 -18.31 30.55 12.22
N PHE A 156 -17.97 31.60 11.46
CA PHE A 156 -18.94 32.57 10.96
C PHE A 156 -19.94 31.93 9.99
N VAL A 157 -19.46 31.18 8.99
CA VAL A 157 -20.34 30.51 7.99
C VAL A 157 -21.21 29.44 8.64
N ASP A 158 -20.64 28.64 9.54
CA ASP A 158 -21.38 27.63 10.31
C ASP A 158 -22.48 28.28 11.17
N TYR A 159 -22.24 29.47 11.72
CA TYR A 159 -23.27 30.23 12.42
C TYR A 159 -24.40 30.64 11.47
N GLN A 160 -24.08 31.16 10.27
CA GLN A 160 -25.10 31.53 9.27
C GLN A 160 -25.95 30.31 8.87
N ASN A 161 -25.31 29.18 8.61
CA ASN A 161 -25.98 27.92 8.27
C ASN A 161 -26.88 27.42 9.41
N LYS A 162 -26.36 27.42 10.64
CA LYS A 162 -27.09 26.93 11.81
C LYS A 162 -28.32 27.78 12.12
N HIS A 163 -28.18 29.10 12.11
CA HIS A 163 -29.23 30.00 12.58
C HIS A 163 -30.24 30.41 11.50
N TYR A 164 -29.84 30.44 10.22
CA TYR A 164 -30.67 31.00 9.15
C TYR A 164 -31.08 30.00 8.06
N MET A 165 -30.20 29.09 7.64
CA MET A 165 -30.41 28.24 6.45
C MET A 165 -31.02 26.87 6.76
N LEU A 166 -31.87 26.33 5.88
CA LEU A 166 -32.29 24.92 5.88
C LEU A 166 -31.11 24.00 5.55
N ALA A 167 -31.14 22.77 6.06
CA ALA A 167 -30.02 21.82 5.95
C ALA A 167 -29.62 21.49 4.50
N GLU A 168 -30.61 21.43 3.61
CA GLU A 168 -30.43 21.18 2.17
C GLU A 168 -29.84 22.38 1.39
N HIS A 169 -29.81 23.56 2.01
CA HIS A 169 -29.36 24.81 1.41
C HIS A 169 -28.24 25.48 2.21
N HIS A 170 -27.51 24.73 3.03
CA HIS A 170 -26.34 25.26 3.73
C HIS A 170 -25.30 25.78 2.74
N TYR A 171 -24.75 26.96 3.02
CA TYR A 171 -23.57 27.45 2.32
C TYR A 171 -22.42 26.45 2.44
N PRO A 172 -21.60 26.28 1.39
CA PRO A 172 -20.43 25.42 1.44
C PRO A 172 -19.50 25.77 2.60
N LYS A 173 -18.89 24.76 3.23
CA LYS A 173 -17.83 25.00 4.20
C LYS A 173 -16.63 25.60 3.49
N MET A 174 -16.23 26.80 3.89
CA MET A 174 -14.97 27.38 3.39
C MET A 174 -13.79 26.53 3.85
N ILE A 175 -12.96 26.13 2.90
CA ILE A 175 -11.72 25.40 3.15
C ILE A 175 -10.59 26.43 3.10
N ALA A 176 -9.72 26.44 4.11
CA ALA A 176 -8.52 27.26 4.03
C ALA A 176 -7.78 26.94 2.72
N PRO A 177 -7.28 27.95 1.97
CA PRO A 177 -6.46 27.71 0.81
C PRO A 177 -5.34 26.78 1.27
N GLN A 178 -5.31 25.59 0.67
CA GLN A 178 -4.23 24.66 0.92
C GLN A 178 -2.95 25.42 0.59
N PRO A 179 -1.89 25.35 1.41
CA PRO A 179 -0.61 25.87 0.99
C PRO A 179 -0.37 25.27 -0.39
N THR A 180 -0.22 26.14 -1.39
CA THR A 180 0.09 25.72 -2.75
C THR A 180 1.22 24.73 -2.58
N LYS A 181 1.02 23.47 -3.02
CA LYS A 181 2.12 22.50 -3.09
C LYS A 181 3.29 23.30 -3.63
N ILE A 182 4.38 23.36 -2.88
CA ILE A 182 5.56 24.08 -3.32
C ILE A 182 5.86 23.46 -4.67
N ASN A 183 5.56 24.19 -5.74
CA ASN A 183 6.12 23.89 -7.03
C ASN A 183 7.57 24.25 -6.80
N PRO A 184 8.48 23.27 -6.68
CA PRO A 184 9.88 23.58 -6.61
C PRO A 184 10.19 24.01 -8.03
N LEU A 185 9.90 25.26 -8.38
CA LEU A 185 10.59 25.91 -9.47
C LEU A 185 12.05 25.92 -9.00
N ILE A 186 12.74 24.81 -9.30
CA ILE A 186 14.18 24.63 -9.23
C ILE A 186 14.87 25.78 -9.97
N THR A 187 14.13 26.38 -10.91
CA THR A 187 14.39 27.60 -11.66
C THR A 187 14.18 28.86 -10.79
N ASN A 188 15.12 29.17 -9.91
CA ASN A 188 15.20 30.52 -9.33
C ASN A 188 15.89 31.50 -10.31
N THR A 189 15.85 32.80 -10.04
CA THR A 189 16.47 33.83 -10.90
C THR A 189 17.98 33.62 -11.07
N ALA A 190 18.65 33.03 -10.07
CA ALA A 190 20.06 32.68 -10.15
C ALA A 190 20.31 31.51 -11.12
N TRP A 191 19.42 30.51 -11.16
CA TRP A 191 19.48 29.38 -12.09
C TRP A 191 19.38 29.83 -13.55
N LEU A 192 18.51 30.79 -13.86
CA LEU A 192 18.44 31.40 -15.19
C LEU A 192 19.74 32.17 -15.55
N LYS A 193 20.23 33.01 -14.64
CA LYS A 193 21.40 33.87 -14.90
C LYS A 193 22.69 33.05 -15.03
N ASP A 194 22.97 32.21 -14.04
CA ASP A 194 24.19 31.41 -13.97
C ASP A 194 24.13 30.24 -14.97
N GLY A 195 22.94 29.71 -15.27
CA GLY A 195 22.71 28.74 -16.35
C GLY A 195 23.06 29.32 -17.72
N LYS A 196 22.59 30.53 -18.05
CA LYS A 196 22.99 31.23 -19.29
C LYS A 196 24.50 31.47 -19.37
N ALA A 197 25.15 31.79 -18.25
CA ALA A 197 26.60 31.94 -18.21
C ALA A 197 27.31 30.60 -18.50
N LEU A 198 26.78 29.49 -17.98
CA LEU A 198 27.28 28.16 -18.26
C LEU A 198 27.11 27.77 -19.73
N VAL A 199 25.99 28.09 -20.37
CA VAL A 199 25.79 27.84 -21.82
C VAL A 199 26.85 28.55 -22.67
N LYS A 200 27.26 29.77 -22.30
CA LYS A 200 28.37 30.46 -22.98
C LYS A 200 29.68 29.68 -22.85
N ILE A 201 29.97 29.12 -21.68
CA ILE A 201 31.14 28.25 -21.47
C ILE A 201 31.02 26.99 -22.34
N ILE A 202 29.85 26.34 -22.38
CA ILE A 202 29.62 25.14 -23.19
C ILE A 202 29.85 25.42 -24.68
N ASN A 203 29.38 26.55 -25.21
CA ASN A 203 29.61 26.94 -26.59
C ASN A 203 31.09 27.19 -26.88
N ALA A 204 31.80 27.85 -25.95
CA ALA A 204 33.25 28.05 -26.06
C ALA A 204 34.02 26.72 -26.00
N VAL A 205 33.57 25.77 -25.17
CA VAL A 205 34.13 24.41 -25.09
C VAL A 205 33.93 23.66 -26.40
N LYS A 206 32.73 23.71 -27.01
CA LYS A 206 32.47 23.08 -28.32
C LYS A 206 33.42 23.62 -29.40
N HIS A 207 33.62 24.94 -29.45
CA HIS A 207 34.57 25.56 -30.37
C HIS A 207 36.02 25.13 -30.09
N ASN A 208 36.42 25.05 -28.81
CA ASN A 208 37.74 24.56 -28.43
C ASN A 208 37.97 23.09 -28.85
N TRP A 209 36.96 22.23 -28.71
CA TRP A 209 37.03 20.83 -29.16
C TRP A 209 37.10 20.69 -30.67
N GLU A 210 36.58 21.66 -31.43
CA GLU A 210 36.70 21.72 -32.89
C GLU A 210 38.10 22.12 -33.35
N GLN A 211 38.75 23.06 -32.66
CA GLN A 211 40.07 23.59 -33.05
C GLN A 211 41.26 22.81 -32.47
N THR A 212 41.08 22.17 -31.31
CA THR A 212 42.18 21.52 -30.60
C THR A 212 42.23 20.03 -30.88
N THR A 213 43.34 19.56 -31.43
CA THR A 213 43.55 18.15 -31.76
C THR A 213 44.23 17.35 -30.67
N ASP A 214 45.06 17.96 -29.83
CA ASP A 214 45.94 17.24 -28.90
C ASP A 214 45.73 17.69 -27.45
N TYR A 215 45.53 16.71 -26.58
CA TYR A 215 45.27 16.91 -25.16
C TYR A 215 46.20 16.04 -24.31
N SER A 216 46.61 16.57 -23.16
CA SER A 216 47.25 15.79 -22.10
C SER A 216 46.25 14.82 -21.46
N GLN A 217 46.75 13.77 -20.80
CA GLN A 217 45.90 12.78 -20.14
C GLN A 217 45.01 13.41 -19.06
N GLU A 218 45.54 14.35 -18.29
CA GLU A 218 44.76 15.11 -17.29
C GLU A 218 43.61 15.91 -17.93
N LYS A 219 43.85 16.51 -19.10
CA LYS A 219 42.81 17.24 -19.85
C LYS A 219 41.75 16.29 -20.42
N ILE A 220 42.14 15.10 -20.89
CA ILE A 220 41.18 14.08 -21.37
C ILE A 220 40.25 13.66 -20.22
N ILE A 221 40.79 13.40 -19.02
CA ILE A 221 39.98 13.09 -17.83
C ILE A 221 39.09 14.29 -17.47
N GLY A 222 39.62 15.51 -17.50
CA GLY A 222 38.86 16.74 -17.26
C GLY A 222 37.69 16.93 -18.23
N TRP A 223 37.86 16.62 -19.51
CA TRP A 223 36.79 16.68 -20.50
C TRP A 223 35.78 15.53 -20.39
N LEU A 224 36.21 14.35 -19.95
CA LEU A 224 35.30 13.27 -19.59
C LEU A 224 34.40 13.67 -18.41
N ILE A 225 34.99 14.27 -17.36
CA ILE A 225 34.24 14.83 -16.21
C ILE A 225 33.26 15.91 -16.68
N PHE A 226 33.73 16.86 -17.48
CA PHE A 226 32.88 17.92 -18.04
C PHE A 226 31.69 17.33 -18.81
N SER A 227 31.93 16.31 -19.63
CA SER A 227 30.89 15.68 -20.45
C SER A 227 29.87 14.94 -19.60
N GLY A 228 30.32 14.21 -18.56
CA GLY A 228 29.43 13.54 -17.62
C GLY A 228 28.51 14.50 -16.87
N ILE A 229 28.98 15.70 -16.53
CA ILE A 229 28.16 16.74 -15.87
C ILE A 229 27.19 17.41 -16.86
N VAL A 230 27.67 17.79 -18.04
CA VAL A 230 26.91 18.64 -18.99
C VAL A 230 25.95 17.84 -19.85
N TYR A 231 26.31 16.62 -20.25
CA TYR A 231 25.50 15.77 -21.13
C TYR A 231 24.95 14.53 -20.40
N GLY A 232 25.68 14.00 -19.41
CA GLY A 232 25.27 12.82 -18.65
C GLY A 232 24.42 13.09 -17.40
N GLY A 233 24.33 14.34 -16.95
CA GLY A 233 23.58 14.72 -15.75
C GLY A 233 24.13 14.13 -14.45
N ILE A 234 25.44 13.83 -14.39
CA ILE A 234 26.08 13.24 -13.21
C ILE A 234 26.46 14.35 -12.21
N ASN A 235 25.46 14.95 -11.58
CA ASN A 235 25.59 16.24 -10.88
C ASN A 235 25.63 16.13 -9.34
N GLU A 236 25.79 14.91 -8.82
CA GLU A 236 26.11 14.62 -7.42
C GLU A 236 27.60 14.27 -7.31
N VAL A 237 28.32 14.91 -6.38
CA VAL A 237 29.79 14.78 -6.28
C VAL A 237 30.24 13.33 -6.08
N GLN A 238 29.61 12.61 -5.14
CA GLN A 238 29.97 11.23 -4.84
C GLN A 238 29.60 10.28 -5.98
N MET A 239 28.45 10.52 -6.63
CA MET A 239 28.03 9.78 -7.83
C MET A 239 29.00 10.00 -8.99
N LEU A 240 29.46 11.24 -9.22
CA LEU A 240 30.45 11.58 -10.26
C LEU A 240 31.79 10.89 -10.03
N GLN A 241 32.24 10.84 -8.77
CA GLN A 241 33.45 10.13 -8.40
C GLN A 241 33.33 8.63 -8.67
N GLY A 242 32.24 7.99 -8.19
CA GLY A 242 31.99 6.58 -8.44
C GLY A 242 31.86 6.25 -9.93
N TRP A 243 31.10 7.07 -10.66
CA TRP A 243 30.91 6.96 -12.11
C TRP A 243 32.24 6.99 -12.86
N LEU A 244 33.11 7.94 -12.52
CA LEU A 244 34.43 8.07 -13.15
C LEU A 244 35.32 6.87 -12.82
N ILE A 245 35.37 6.42 -11.57
CA ILE A 245 36.14 5.25 -11.15
C ILE A 245 35.72 4.01 -11.95
N SER A 246 34.41 3.71 -11.99
CA SER A 246 33.89 2.55 -12.71
C SER A 246 34.12 2.62 -14.23
N LEU A 247 34.05 3.81 -14.83
CA LEU A 247 34.38 3.98 -16.25
C LEU A 247 35.85 3.69 -16.55
N LEU A 248 36.77 4.26 -15.77
CA LEU A 248 38.20 4.06 -15.97
C LEU A 248 38.62 2.61 -15.72
N ALA A 249 37.95 1.92 -14.79
CA ALA A 249 38.12 0.50 -14.50
C ALA A 249 37.48 -0.44 -15.53
N LYS A 250 36.81 0.09 -16.56
CA LYS A 250 36.07 -0.68 -17.59
C LYS A 250 34.93 -1.56 -17.03
N GLU A 251 34.27 -1.11 -15.97
CA GLU A 251 33.13 -1.81 -15.34
C GLU A 251 31.79 -1.55 -16.06
N TYR A 252 31.83 -1.10 -17.32
CA TYR A 252 30.63 -0.87 -18.13
C TYR A 252 30.19 -2.15 -18.84
N GLN A 253 28.87 -2.33 -18.94
CA GLN A 253 28.25 -3.48 -19.61
C GLN A 253 27.32 -3.03 -20.73
N PRO A 254 27.15 -3.86 -21.79
CA PRO A 254 26.20 -3.55 -22.84
C PRO A 254 24.77 -3.56 -22.29
N PHE A 255 23.95 -2.66 -22.79
CA PHE A 255 22.56 -2.47 -22.41
C PHE A 255 21.68 -2.35 -23.66
N ILE A 256 20.36 -2.25 -23.48
CA ILE A 256 19.38 -2.21 -24.57
C ILE A 256 19.66 -1.05 -25.55
N LYS A 257 19.20 -1.23 -26.80
CA LYS A 257 19.26 -0.21 -27.86
C LYS A 257 20.66 0.40 -28.01
N GLU A 258 21.67 -0.48 -27.97
CA GLU A 258 23.10 -0.16 -28.17
C GLU A 258 23.64 0.90 -27.19
N ARG A 259 23.10 0.93 -25.97
CA ARG A 259 23.61 1.74 -24.88
C ARG A 259 24.59 0.95 -24.02
N ILE A 260 25.38 1.67 -23.23
CA ILE A 260 26.20 1.09 -22.18
C ILE A 260 25.70 1.60 -20.83
N VAL A 261 25.70 0.72 -19.83
CA VAL A 261 25.29 1.04 -18.46
C VAL A 261 26.42 0.70 -17.50
N ILE A 262 26.56 1.49 -16.45
CA ILE A 262 27.45 1.21 -15.32
C ILE A 262 26.64 1.18 -14.02
N SER A 263 27.16 0.46 -13.03
CA SER A 263 26.61 0.38 -11.67
C SER A 263 27.64 0.86 -10.64
N PRO A 264 28.03 2.15 -10.64
CA PRO A 264 29.04 2.65 -9.73
C PRO A 264 28.59 2.51 -8.27
N ARG A 265 29.50 1.95 -7.47
CA ARG A 265 29.38 1.84 -6.01
C ARG A 265 30.22 2.94 -5.37
N PHE A 266 29.60 3.83 -4.60
CA PHE A 266 30.28 4.96 -3.98
C PHE A 266 29.87 5.19 -2.52
N VAL A 267 30.78 5.77 -1.73
CA VAL A 267 30.54 6.06 -0.32
C VAL A 267 29.61 7.27 -0.19
N GLN A 268 28.58 7.15 0.65
CA GLN A 268 27.68 8.24 0.94
C GLN A 268 27.42 8.32 2.46
N LYS A 269 27.42 9.54 3.01
CA LYS A 269 27.51 9.72 4.48
C LYS A 269 26.24 9.29 5.22
N ARG A 270 25.07 9.55 4.64
CA ARG A 270 23.78 9.49 5.34
C ARG A 270 22.73 8.60 4.68
N PHE A 271 23.04 8.00 3.53
CA PHE A 271 22.08 7.24 2.72
C PHE A 271 22.83 6.21 1.86
N GLY A 272 22.26 5.04 1.60
CA GLY A 272 22.84 4.01 0.74
C GLY A 272 22.01 2.72 0.75
N ASN A 273 22.38 1.73 -0.05
CA ASN A 273 21.76 0.39 -0.08
C ASN A 273 22.61 -0.69 0.63
N GLU A 274 23.89 -0.41 0.84
CA GLU A 274 24.84 -1.32 1.48
C GLU A 274 25.48 -0.67 2.71
N ARG A 275 25.75 -1.49 3.72
CA ARG A 275 26.53 -1.12 4.91
C ARG A 275 27.66 -2.12 5.06
N GLU A 276 28.86 -1.61 5.28
CA GLU A 276 30.03 -2.43 5.57
C GLU A 276 29.91 -3.03 6.98
N GLU A 277 30.12 -4.34 7.13
CA GLU A 277 29.79 -5.06 8.38
C GLU A 277 30.60 -4.58 9.59
N GLU A 278 31.83 -4.10 9.36
CA GLU A 278 32.79 -3.67 10.39
C GLU A 278 32.89 -2.14 10.56
N SER A 279 32.04 -1.37 9.85
CA SER A 279 32.20 0.07 9.67
C SER A 279 30.85 0.79 9.59
N ASP A 280 30.80 2.04 10.06
CA ASP A 280 29.61 2.86 9.92
C ASP A 280 29.45 3.48 8.51
N LYS A 281 30.35 3.15 7.58
CA LYS A 281 30.28 3.61 6.18
C LYS A 281 29.10 2.97 5.45
N LEU A 282 28.40 3.81 4.70
CA LEU A 282 27.32 3.42 3.81
C LEU A 282 27.78 3.58 2.36
N TYR A 283 27.35 2.64 1.54
CA TYR A 283 27.59 2.65 0.10
C TYR A 283 26.25 2.75 -0.61
N ASN A 284 26.25 3.50 -1.70
CA ASN A 284 25.13 3.61 -2.62
C ASN A 284 25.57 3.13 -3.99
N THR A 285 24.68 2.39 -4.65
CA THR A 285 24.86 1.90 -6.01
C THR A 285 23.73 2.44 -6.88
N LYS A 286 24.06 2.97 -8.06
CA LYS A 286 23.06 3.52 -9.00
C LYS A 286 23.35 2.99 -10.40
N GLN A 287 22.32 2.62 -11.15
CA GLN A 287 22.45 2.27 -12.57
C GLN A 287 22.43 3.55 -13.42
N ILE A 288 23.45 3.74 -14.27
CA ILE A 288 23.65 4.96 -15.06
C ILE A 288 23.93 4.61 -16.52
N VAL A 289 23.13 5.16 -17.43
CA VAL A 289 23.46 5.15 -18.87
C VAL A 289 24.53 6.20 -19.14
N VAL A 290 25.59 5.81 -19.86
CA VAL A 290 26.68 6.73 -20.22
C VAL A 290 26.29 7.49 -21.48
N ASP A 291 26.35 8.82 -21.45
CA ASP A 291 26.03 9.67 -22.59
C ASP A 291 27.04 9.53 -23.74
N MET A 292 26.62 9.87 -24.96
CA MET A 292 27.43 9.66 -26.17
C MET A 292 28.67 10.55 -26.25
N VAL A 293 28.66 11.74 -25.62
CA VAL A 293 29.82 12.64 -25.63
C VAL A 293 30.90 12.13 -24.69
N SER A 294 30.50 11.68 -23.48
CA SER A 294 31.39 10.99 -22.55
C SER A 294 31.97 9.71 -23.15
N GLN A 295 31.18 8.95 -23.92
CA GLN A 295 31.67 7.78 -24.66
C GLN A 295 32.80 8.11 -25.64
N CYS A 296 32.74 9.27 -26.32
CA CYS A 296 33.82 9.71 -27.22
C CYS A 296 35.12 9.96 -26.46
N TRP A 297 35.04 10.68 -25.32
CA TRP A 297 36.19 10.94 -24.46
C TRP A 297 36.75 9.69 -23.80
N LEU A 298 35.88 8.74 -23.44
CA LEU A 298 36.26 7.44 -22.89
C LEU A 298 37.07 6.61 -23.90
N LEU A 299 36.62 6.54 -25.15
CA LEU A 299 37.37 5.89 -26.24
C LEU A 299 38.76 6.49 -26.40
N ARG A 300 38.85 7.82 -26.37
CA ARG A 300 40.13 8.53 -26.46
C ARG A 300 41.05 8.25 -25.30
N TYR A 301 40.50 8.20 -24.09
CA TYR A 301 41.25 7.86 -22.90
C TYR A 301 41.88 6.48 -23.03
N HIS A 302 41.09 5.47 -23.41
CA HIS A 302 41.60 4.10 -23.59
C HIS A 302 42.56 3.94 -24.78
N ALA A 303 42.47 4.78 -25.82
CA ALA A 303 43.42 4.75 -26.94
C ALA A 303 44.83 5.24 -26.57
N LYS A 304 44.96 6.08 -25.55
CA LYS A 304 46.24 6.68 -25.11
C LYS A 304 46.87 6.00 -23.89
N SER A 305 46.16 5.13 -23.19
CA SER A 305 46.60 4.60 -21.89
C SER A 305 46.82 3.09 -21.91
N SER A 306 47.94 2.64 -21.34
CA SER A 306 48.24 1.22 -21.13
C SER A 306 47.58 0.69 -19.85
N GLN A 307 47.29 -0.61 -19.78
CA GLN A 307 46.61 -1.25 -18.63
C GLN A 307 47.30 -1.03 -17.27
N VAL A 308 48.60 -0.74 -17.26
CA VAL A 308 49.42 -0.59 -16.05
C VAL A 308 49.28 0.82 -15.42
N GLU A 309 48.76 1.82 -16.14
CA GLU A 309 48.66 3.21 -15.65
C GLU A 309 47.38 3.51 -14.83
N PHE A 310 46.41 2.59 -14.78
CA PHE A 310 45.06 2.89 -14.28
C PHE A 310 44.94 2.87 -12.74
N GLU A 311 45.50 1.84 -12.08
CA GLU A 311 45.44 1.69 -10.63
C GLU A 311 45.92 2.93 -9.84
N PRO A 312 47.07 3.56 -10.18
CA PRO A 312 47.53 4.73 -9.43
C PRO A 312 46.67 5.98 -9.63
N ILE A 313 45.96 6.12 -10.76
CA ILE A 313 45.02 7.23 -10.98
C ILE A 313 43.73 7.01 -10.17
N ILE A 314 43.19 5.78 -10.20
CA ILE A 314 41.99 5.40 -9.46
C ILE A 314 42.22 5.51 -7.94
N ALA A 315 43.38 5.06 -7.44
CA ALA A 315 43.70 5.13 -6.01
C ALA A 315 43.83 6.57 -5.47
N LYS A 316 44.13 7.56 -6.35
CA LYS A 316 44.31 8.98 -5.99
C LYS A 316 43.08 9.84 -6.29
N LEU A 317 42.00 9.26 -6.81
CA LEU A 317 40.82 9.97 -7.28
C LEU A 317 39.97 10.45 -6.09
N SER A 318 40.18 11.71 -5.68
CA SER A 318 39.42 12.42 -4.64
C SER A 318 38.57 13.54 -5.25
N GLU A 319 37.64 14.10 -4.45
CA GLU A 319 36.85 15.28 -4.85
C GLU A 319 37.75 16.44 -5.32
N ASP A 320 38.86 16.70 -4.63
CA ASP A 320 39.78 17.77 -5.01
C ASP A 320 40.53 17.46 -6.29
N LYS A 321 40.83 16.19 -6.56
CA LYS A 321 41.44 15.78 -7.82
C LYS A 321 40.49 15.94 -9.00
N ILE A 322 39.20 15.63 -8.82
CA ILE A 322 38.15 15.88 -9.82
C ILE A 322 38.07 17.37 -10.15
N LYS A 323 38.05 18.24 -9.12
CA LYS A 323 38.07 19.70 -9.30
C LYS A 323 39.30 20.17 -10.07
N GLN A 324 40.48 19.62 -9.75
CA GLN A 324 41.73 19.94 -10.45
C GLN A 324 41.67 19.56 -11.93
N TYR A 325 41.22 18.35 -12.27
CA TYR A 325 41.10 17.91 -13.66
C TYR A 325 40.12 18.78 -14.45
N LEU A 326 38.95 19.08 -13.88
CA LEU A 326 37.97 19.94 -14.52
C LEU A 326 38.50 21.37 -14.71
N ALA A 327 39.17 21.94 -13.71
CA ALA A 327 39.76 23.27 -13.79
C ALA A 327 40.90 23.33 -14.84
N ALA A 328 41.73 22.29 -14.91
CA ALA A 328 42.80 22.20 -15.90
C ALA A 328 42.24 22.21 -17.33
N ALA A 329 41.20 21.41 -17.60
CA ALA A 329 40.52 21.37 -18.88
C ALA A 329 39.86 22.72 -19.24
N LEU A 330 39.09 23.30 -18.31
CA LEU A 330 38.39 24.56 -18.55
C LEU A 330 39.33 25.77 -18.69
N SER A 331 40.55 25.71 -18.14
CA SER A 331 41.47 26.86 -18.15
C SER A 331 41.86 27.31 -19.56
N ASP A 332 41.96 26.38 -20.52
CA ASP A 332 42.27 26.66 -21.92
C ASP A 332 41.16 27.49 -22.61
N VAL A 333 39.93 27.40 -22.11
CA VAL A 333 38.76 28.06 -22.69
C VAL A 333 38.43 29.35 -21.96
N ILE A 334 38.48 29.31 -20.63
CA ILE A 334 38.03 30.39 -19.76
C ILE A 334 39.05 31.54 -19.72
N LYS A 335 40.35 31.25 -19.68
CA LYS A 335 41.40 32.28 -19.58
C LYS A 335 41.46 33.18 -20.82
N PRO A 336 41.49 32.66 -22.07
CA PRO A 336 41.58 33.51 -23.26
C PRO A 336 40.34 34.40 -23.45
N LEU A 337 39.18 33.94 -22.99
CA LEU A 337 37.90 34.66 -23.11
C LEU A 337 37.60 35.60 -21.93
N GLY A 338 38.48 35.67 -20.93
CA GLY A 338 38.26 36.49 -19.73
C GLY A 338 37.00 36.10 -18.93
N ILE A 339 36.52 34.86 -19.07
CA ILE A 339 35.32 34.39 -18.37
C ILE A 339 35.69 34.12 -16.90
N LYS A 340 34.82 34.47 -15.96
CA LYS A 340 35.04 34.12 -14.54
C LYS A 340 34.65 32.65 -14.30
N PRO A 341 35.53 31.80 -13.75
CA PRO A 341 35.19 30.41 -13.47
C PRO A 341 34.10 30.31 -12.39
N LEU A 342 33.09 29.46 -12.61
CA LEU A 342 32.10 29.16 -11.59
C LEU A 342 32.67 28.21 -10.52
N PRO A 343 32.29 28.37 -9.24
CA PRO A 343 32.57 27.38 -8.21
C PRO A 343 32.01 26.00 -8.61
N PHE A 344 32.74 24.92 -8.29
CA PHE A 344 32.39 23.55 -8.68
C PHE A 344 30.96 23.15 -8.29
N SER A 345 30.51 23.48 -7.07
CA SER A 345 29.14 23.19 -6.62
C SER A 345 28.06 23.92 -7.44
N ARG A 346 28.34 25.16 -7.86
CA ARG A 346 27.45 25.92 -8.75
C ARG A 346 27.47 25.36 -10.17
N PHE A 347 28.63 24.93 -10.65
CA PHE A 347 28.76 24.27 -11.95
C PHE A 347 27.87 23.01 -12.02
N LEU A 348 27.95 22.13 -11.01
CA LEU A 348 27.08 20.96 -10.90
C LEU A 348 25.60 21.33 -10.82
N TYR A 349 25.25 22.33 -10.00
CA TYR A 349 23.85 22.73 -9.82
C TYR A 349 23.23 23.29 -11.11
N TYR A 350 23.92 24.20 -11.81
CA TYR A 350 23.40 24.91 -12.97
C TYR A 350 23.57 24.18 -14.30
N ALA A 351 24.32 23.08 -14.36
CA ALA A 351 24.39 22.25 -15.56
C ALA A 351 23.03 21.73 -16.03
N SER A 352 22.09 21.56 -15.09
CA SER A 352 20.69 21.26 -15.38
C SER A 352 20.01 22.21 -16.37
N TYR A 353 20.37 23.51 -16.35
CA TYR A 353 19.90 24.49 -17.34
C TYR A 353 20.17 24.09 -18.78
N TYR A 354 21.30 23.42 -19.04
CA TYR A 354 21.66 23.05 -20.40
C TYR A 354 20.94 21.78 -20.86
N TRP A 355 20.94 20.73 -20.03
CA TRP A 355 20.41 19.44 -20.46
C TRP A 355 18.89 19.30 -20.31
N GLU A 356 18.22 20.15 -19.53
CA GLU A 356 16.76 20.30 -19.55
C GLU A 356 16.25 20.94 -20.87
N GLU A 357 17.11 21.70 -21.57
CA GLU A 357 16.79 22.39 -22.83
C GLU A 357 17.26 21.62 -24.08
N LEU A 358 17.81 20.41 -23.92
CA LEU A 358 18.23 19.60 -25.05
C LEU A 358 17.01 19.07 -25.82
N GLU A 359 17.06 19.19 -27.15
CA GLU A 359 16.04 18.65 -28.05
C GLU A 359 15.88 17.13 -27.79
N ASP A 360 14.64 16.67 -27.68
CA ASP A 360 14.24 15.28 -27.35
C ASP A 360 14.61 14.77 -25.94
N ALA A 361 15.13 15.62 -25.04
CA ALA A 361 15.34 15.28 -23.64
C ALA A 361 14.03 15.45 -22.82
N ASP A 362 13.12 14.47 -22.89
CA ASP A 362 11.90 14.45 -22.06
C ASP A 362 12.23 13.99 -20.63
N ILE A 363 12.73 14.91 -19.79
CA ILE A 363 13.06 14.68 -18.38
C ILE A 363 12.22 15.56 -17.46
N ASP A 364 11.56 14.94 -16.48
CA ASP A 364 10.73 15.67 -15.53
C ASP A 364 11.56 16.27 -14.37
N HIS A 365 10.99 17.27 -13.68
CA HIS A 365 11.70 17.98 -12.61
C HIS A 365 12.07 17.09 -11.40
N ALA A 366 11.34 16.02 -11.09
CA ALA A 366 11.75 15.11 -10.02
C ALA A 366 12.98 14.30 -10.43
N SER A 367 13.03 13.82 -11.68
CA SER A 367 14.23 13.20 -12.26
C SER A 367 15.41 14.16 -12.30
N VAL A 368 15.18 15.44 -12.61
CA VAL A 368 16.20 16.49 -12.49
C VAL A 368 16.75 16.59 -11.06
N GLY A 369 15.85 16.57 -10.07
CA GLY A 369 16.21 16.57 -8.66
C GLY A 369 17.04 15.34 -8.25
N VAL A 370 16.74 14.16 -8.81
CA VAL A 370 17.51 12.92 -8.60
C VAL A 370 18.93 13.07 -9.14
N LEU A 371 19.10 13.53 -10.38
CA LEU A 371 20.41 13.70 -11.01
C LEU A 371 21.30 14.73 -10.30
N ARG A 372 20.68 15.73 -9.66
CA ARG A 372 21.35 16.75 -8.84
C ARG A 372 21.62 16.33 -7.39
N GLY A 373 21.23 15.12 -7.00
CA GLY A 373 21.35 14.64 -5.62
C GLY A 373 20.44 15.37 -4.62
N MET A 374 19.35 15.99 -5.08
CA MET A 374 18.34 16.63 -4.21
C MET A 374 17.36 15.60 -3.62
N HIS A 375 17.13 14.50 -4.33
CA HIS A 375 16.35 13.36 -3.86
C HIS A 375 17.26 12.17 -3.61
N ASN A 376 17.20 11.61 -2.40
CA ASN A 376 17.86 10.34 -2.11
C ASN A 376 17.20 9.24 -2.93
N THR A 377 18.02 8.39 -3.55
CA THR A 377 17.59 7.17 -4.25
C THR A 377 18.76 6.19 -4.24
N ALA A 378 18.44 4.90 -4.21
CA ALA A 378 19.38 3.84 -4.44
C ALA A 378 18.89 2.93 -5.56
N GLY A 379 19.80 2.49 -6.42
CA GLY A 379 19.55 1.42 -7.37
C GLY A 379 19.82 0.05 -6.76
N LEU A 380 19.79 -0.98 -7.61
CA LEU A 380 20.19 -2.33 -7.22
C LEU A 380 21.73 -2.42 -7.07
N SER A 381 22.23 -3.37 -6.27
CA SER A 381 23.65 -3.71 -6.30
C SER A 381 24.05 -4.20 -7.70
N THR A 382 25.34 -4.18 -8.05
CA THR A 382 25.81 -4.66 -9.35
C THR A 382 25.41 -6.12 -9.60
N GLN A 383 25.48 -6.96 -8.56
CA GLN A 383 25.10 -8.36 -8.63
C GLN A 383 23.58 -8.52 -8.77
N ASP A 384 22.80 -7.81 -7.97
CA ASP A 384 21.33 -7.89 -8.00
C ASP A 384 20.76 -7.35 -9.32
N PHE A 385 21.34 -6.30 -9.88
CA PHE A 385 20.97 -5.80 -11.21
C PHE A 385 21.29 -6.83 -12.31
N GLY A 386 22.44 -7.49 -12.21
CA GLY A 386 22.82 -8.58 -13.11
C GLY A 386 21.84 -9.76 -13.05
N ARG A 387 21.42 -10.15 -11.85
CA ARG A 387 20.40 -11.20 -11.62
C ARG A 387 19.04 -10.77 -12.14
N PHE A 388 18.60 -9.55 -11.82
CA PHE A 388 17.33 -9.00 -12.29
C PHE A 388 17.19 -9.10 -13.83
N LEU A 389 18.28 -8.83 -14.56
CA LEU A 389 18.28 -8.85 -16.03
C LEU A 389 18.44 -10.25 -16.65
N ASN A 390 19.13 -11.19 -15.98
CA ASN A 390 19.61 -12.41 -16.63
C ASN A 390 19.26 -13.73 -15.91
N GLN A 391 18.72 -13.68 -14.69
CA GLN A 391 18.40 -14.89 -13.92
C GLN A 391 17.36 -15.74 -14.64
N LYS A 392 17.64 -17.05 -14.73
CA LYS A 392 16.74 -18.01 -15.35
C LYS A 392 15.93 -18.75 -14.30
N TYR A 393 14.69 -19.04 -14.67
CA TYR A 393 13.75 -19.79 -13.84
C TYR A 393 13.20 -20.97 -14.61
N GLN A 394 13.03 -22.10 -13.94
CA GLN A 394 12.49 -23.33 -14.50
C GLN A 394 11.34 -23.84 -13.63
N TYR A 395 10.23 -24.21 -14.26
CA TYR A 395 9.11 -24.83 -13.55
C TYR A 395 9.51 -26.20 -13.02
N LYS A 396 9.10 -26.51 -11.78
CA LYS A 396 9.33 -27.80 -11.14
C LYS A 396 7.98 -28.49 -10.88
N GLU A 397 7.79 -29.65 -11.50
CA GLU A 397 6.57 -30.46 -11.38
C GLU A 397 6.58 -31.27 -10.07
N GLU A 398 6.44 -30.57 -8.94
CA GLU A 398 6.29 -31.16 -7.62
C GLU A 398 5.12 -30.51 -6.87
N PRO A 399 4.14 -31.28 -6.36
CA PRO A 399 3.06 -30.72 -5.58
C PRO A 399 3.56 -30.27 -4.19
N TYR A 400 3.16 -29.08 -3.77
CA TYR A 400 3.47 -28.53 -2.47
C TYR A 400 2.53 -29.09 -1.41
N ASP A 401 3.13 -29.58 -0.33
CA ASP A 401 2.39 -29.86 0.89
C ASP A 401 2.19 -28.57 1.68
N LEU A 402 0.99 -28.01 1.58
CA LEU A 402 0.63 -26.76 2.24
C LEU A 402 0.67 -26.88 3.77
N GLU A 403 0.56 -28.08 4.37
CA GLU A 403 0.71 -28.22 5.82
C GLU A 403 2.06 -27.69 6.30
N HIS A 404 3.15 -27.88 5.55
CA HIS A 404 4.47 -27.36 5.90
C HIS A 404 4.59 -25.83 5.78
N VAL A 405 3.75 -25.19 4.98
CA VAL A 405 3.72 -23.72 4.79
C VAL A 405 2.73 -23.06 5.76
N LEU A 406 1.66 -23.77 6.10
CA LEU A 406 0.64 -23.33 7.05
C LEU A 406 1.09 -23.53 8.50
N THR A 407 1.78 -24.64 8.80
CA THR A 407 2.28 -24.93 10.15
C THR A 407 3.53 -24.10 10.47
N LEU A 408 3.47 -23.39 11.59
CA LEU A 408 4.64 -22.69 12.13
C LEU A 408 5.73 -23.72 12.49
N SER A 409 6.83 -23.75 11.75
CA SER A 409 8.10 -24.27 12.28
C SER A 409 8.72 -23.23 13.23
N ILE A 410 7.98 -22.85 14.28
CA ILE A 410 8.54 -22.13 15.42
C ILE A 410 8.88 -23.19 16.45
N SER A 411 10.15 -23.27 16.81
CA SER A 411 10.66 -23.98 17.97
C SER A 411 9.70 -23.83 19.15
N LYS A 412 9.16 -24.96 19.62
CA LYS A 412 8.34 -25.06 20.84
C LYS A 412 8.95 -24.21 21.95
N ASN A 413 8.25 -23.14 22.33
CA ASN A 413 8.12 -22.67 23.71
C ASN A 413 7.13 -21.49 23.76
N SER A 414 5.87 -21.79 24.00
CA SER A 414 5.07 -21.03 24.96
C SER A 414 3.81 -21.81 25.32
N VAL A 415 3.63 -21.86 26.63
CA VAL A 415 2.65 -22.58 27.43
C VAL A 415 1.21 -22.27 27.01
N ASN A 416 0.40 -23.32 27.00
CA ASN A 416 -1.07 -23.34 27.05
C ASN A 416 -1.71 -22.01 27.45
N GLN A 417 -2.39 -21.35 26.52
CA GLN A 417 -3.50 -20.47 26.87
C GLN A 417 -4.78 -21.06 26.32
N ASN A 418 -5.63 -21.45 27.26
CA ASN A 418 -6.96 -21.99 27.02
C ASN A 418 -7.79 -20.99 26.22
N GLU A 419 -8.40 -21.49 25.15
CA GLU A 419 -9.45 -20.81 24.41
C GLU A 419 -10.66 -20.59 25.35
N ALA A 420 -10.81 -19.35 25.82
CA ALA A 420 -12.08 -18.88 26.35
C ALA A 420 -12.67 -17.89 25.33
N SER A 421 -13.71 -18.36 24.66
CA SER A 421 -14.71 -17.58 23.95
C SER A 421 -15.11 -16.32 24.74
N SER A 422 -14.66 -15.16 24.28
CA SER A 422 -15.13 -13.86 24.76
C SER A 422 -15.89 -13.14 23.65
N SER A 423 -17.13 -13.58 23.46
CA SER A 423 -18.20 -12.72 22.97
C SER A 423 -18.45 -11.61 24.01
N SER A 424 -17.75 -10.48 23.90
CA SER A 424 -18.27 -9.23 24.50
C SER A 424 -17.70 -7.95 23.87
N SER A 425 -18.62 -7.07 23.51
CA SER A 425 -18.45 -5.64 23.21
C SER A 425 -17.82 -5.24 21.86
N THR A 426 -18.66 -5.32 20.83
CA THR A 426 -18.76 -4.30 19.78
C THR A 426 -19.00 -2.92 20.40
N LYS A 427 -17.92 -2.24 20.83
CA LYS A 427 -17.90 -0.77 20.88
C LYS A 427 -17.03 -0.31 19.73
N LYS A 428 -17.56 0.57 18.88
CA LYS A 428 -16.78 1.39 17.95
C LYS A 428 -15.59 1.94 18.72
N ILE A 429 -14.40 1.40 18.49
CA ILE A 429 -13.17 1.94 19.03
C ILE A 429 -12.88 3.18 18.18
N GLU A 430 -13.52 4.30 18.52
CA GLU A 430 -12.83 5.58 18.35
C GLU A 430 -11.48 5.39 19.03
N VAL A 431 -10.39 5.59 18.27
CA VAL A 431 -9.01 5.50 18.75
C VAL A 431 -8.92 6.27 20.08
N ARG A 432 -9.00 5.56 21.20
CA ARG A 432 -8.78 6.16 22.52
C ARG A 432 -7.36 6.71 22.44
N LYS A 433 -7.20 8.02 22.56
CA LYS A 433 -5.92 8.57 23.00
C LYS A 433 -5.65 7.86 24.33
N SER A 434 -4.70 6.94 24.38
CA SER A 434 -4.37 6.28 25.64
C SER A 434 -4.03 7.39 26.64
N ASP A 435 -4.85 7.52 27.68
CA ASP A 435 -4.66 8.52 28.72
C ASP A 435 -3.36 8.27 29.50
N LEU A 436 -2.71 7.11 29.28
CA LEU A 436 -1.46 6.68 29.88
C LEU A 436 -0.37 7.76 29.84
N ILE A 437 -0.16 8.45 28.71
CA ILE A 437 0.88 9.49 28.61
C ILE A 437 0.54 10.72 29.47
N MET A 438 -0.73 11.13 29.49
CA MET A 438 -1.21 12.23 30.32
C MET A 438 -1.08 11.86 31.81
N ASN A 439 -1.43 10.62 32.13
CA ASN A 439 -1.40 10.03 33.44
C ASN A 439 0.02 9.89 34.01
N LEU A 440 0.96 9.32 33.24
CA LEU A 440 2.39 9.31 33.56
C LEU A 440 2.92 10.74 33.73
N THR A 441 2.52 11.67 32.86
CA THR A 441 2.92 13.08 33.00
C THR A 441 2.44 13.69 34.33
N LYS A 442 1.23 13.35 34.78
CA LYS A 442 0.71 13.80 36.08
C LYS A 442 1.56 13.22 37.22
N ASP A 443 1.86 11.93 37.20
CA ASP A 443 2.62 11.27 38.27
C ASP A 443 4.05 11.82 38.43
N PHE A 444 4.74 12.09 37.32
CA PHE A 444 6.05 12.72 37.34
C PHE A 444 6.00 14.18 37.82
N LYS A 445 4.93 14.92 37.49
CA LYS A 445 4.72 16.29 38.01
C LYS A 445 4.40 16.28 39.51
N MET A 446 3.64 15.30 40.00
CA MET A 446 3.35 15.13 41.42
C MET A 446 4.61 14.83 42.22
N ASP A 447 5.49 13.97 41.70
CA ASP A 447 6.79 13.67 42.31
C ASP A 447 7.64 14.93 42.54
N LYS A 448 7.71 15.79 41.51
CA LYS A 448 8.43 17.07 41.59
C LYS A 448 7.84 18.04 42.61
N LYS A 449 6.51 18.03 42.80
CA LYS A 449 5.83 18.85 43.82
C LYS A 449 6.05 18.29 45.23
N GLN A 450 6.05 16.97 45.38
CA GLN A 450 6.26 16.29 46.66
C GLN A 450 7.71 16.41 47.16
N LYS A 451 8.72 16.33 46.28
CA LYS A 451 10.13 16.59 46.64
C LYS A 451 10.38 18.02 47.16
N LYS A 452 9.50 18.98 46.86
CA LYS A 452 9.58 20.38 47.31
C LYS A 452 8.83 20.68 48.60
N LYS A 453 7.96 19.77 49.08
CA LYS A 453 7.21 19.94 50.33
C LYS A 453 7.46 18.72 51.23
N LYS A 454 8.14 18.91 52.37
CA LYS A 454 8.19 17.87 53.42
C LYS A 454 6.76 17.66 53.95
N LEU A 455 6.07 16.62 53.48
CA LEU A 455 4.78 16.18 54.03
C LEU A 455 5.00 14.94 54.91
N SER A 456 4.21 14.86 55.98
CA SER A 456 4.24 13.85 57.05
C SER A 456 3.43 12.58 56.76
N GLN A 457 3.11 12.26 55.51
CA GLN A 457 2.32 11.07 55.13
C GLN A 457 3.03 10.20 54.09
N THR A 458 3.01 8.88 54.33
CA THR A 458 3.50 7.81 53.45
C THR A 458 2.75 7.84 52.12
N THR A 459 3.29 8.59 51.16
CA THR A 459 2.71 8.71 49.83
C THR A 459 3.39 7.74 48.89
N TYR A 460 2.63 7.12 47.98
CA TYR A 460 3.20 6.19 47.00
C TYR A 460 4.40 6.81 46.26
N THR A 461 5.51 6.09 46.20
CA THR A 461 6.69 6.51 45.43
C THR A 461 6.38 6.60 43.93
N LEU A 462 7.20 7.30 43.14
CA LEU A 462 7.00 7.37 41.69
C LEU A 462 6.99 5.97 41.05
N ILE A 463 7.83 5.06 41.53
CA ILE A 463 7.89 3.66 41.08
C ILE A 463 6.57 2.95 41.39
N GLU A 464 6.07 3.04 42.62
CA GLU A 464 4.80 2.44 43.03
C GLU A 464 3.61 2.99 42.22
N ARG A 465 3.61 4.28 41.90
CA ARG A 465 2.56 4.87 41.05
C ARG A 465 2.61 4.29 39.62
N VAL A 466 3.79 4.12 39.05
CA VAL A 466 3.95 3.51 37.71
C VAL A 466 3.61 2.01 37.74
N GLN A 467 3.97 1.27 38.80
CA GLN A 467 3.58 -0.13 39.01
C GLN A 467 2.06 -0.28 39.13
N LYS A 468 1.40 0.60 39.91
CA LYS A 468 -0.06 0.61 40.00
C LYS A 468 -0.73 0.88 38.65
N ARG A 469 -0.09 1.66 37.77
CA ARG A 469 -0.56 1.80 36.38
C ARG A 469 -0.34 0.55 35.58
N TYR A 470 0.78 -0.14 35.75
CA TYR A 470 1.03 -1.42 35.09
C TYR A 470 -0.11 -2.41 35.35
N GLU A 471 -0.66 -2.46 36.56
CA GLU A 471 -1.82 -3.30 36.91
C GLU A 471 -3.15 -2.87 36.23
N GLN A 472 -3.24 -1.64 35.72
CA GLN A 472 -4.49 -1.08 35.16
C GLN A 472 -4.63 -1.24 33.64
N TYR A 473 -3.56 -1.56 32.92
CA TYR A 473 -3.56 -1.68 31.46
C TYR A 473 -3.16 -3.10 31.05
N ASP A 474 -3.89 -3.68 30.10
CA ASP A 474 -3.70 -5.07 29.63
C ASP A 474 -3.05 -5.15 28.23
N ASP A 475 -3.05 -4.07 27.44
CA ASP A 475 -2.48 -4.05 26.08
C ASP A 475 -0.94 -4.14 26.11
N LEU A 476 -0.38 -5.03 25.28
CA LEU A 476 1.06 -5.29 25.22
C LEU A 476 1.89 -4.01 24.95
N SER A 477 1.36 -3.08 24.17
CA SER A 477 2.05 -1.82 23.84
C SER A 477 2.21 -0.91 25.05
N GLU A 478 1.16 -0.86 25.88
CA GLU A 478 1.12 -0.08 27.11
C GLU A 478 2.02 -0.73 28.17
N LYS A 479 2.00 -2.07 28.28
CA LYS A 479 2.89 -2.86 29.14
C LYS A 479 4.36 -2.64 28.77
N ILE A 480 4.73 -2.72 27.49
CA ILE A 480 6.11 -2.49 27.01
C ILE A 480 6.58 -1.07 27.41
N LEU A 481 5.76 -0.05 27.20
CA LEU A 481 6.11 1.33 27.54
C LEU A 481 6.30 1.50 29.05
N LEU A 482 5.37 0.98 29.85
CA LEU A 482 5.42 1.07 31.31
C LEU A 482 6.63 0.33 31.89
N ASP A 483 6.91 -0.88 31.38
CA ASP A 483 8.07 -1.65 31.78
C ASP A 483 9.39 -1.00 31.40
N TRP A 484 9.45 -0.39 30.21
CA TRP A 484 10.62 0.38 29.82
C TRP A 484 10.82 1.57 30.75
N VAL A 485 9.76 2.32 31.11
CA VAL A 485 9.83 3.42 32.09
C VAL A 485 10.29 2.93 33.46
N LEU A 486 9.76 1.80 33.96
CA LEU A 486 10.20 1.19 35.21
C LEU A 486 11.68 0.79 35.16
N SER A 487 12.15 0.25 34.02
CA SER A 487 13.56 -0.09 33.83
C SER A 487 14.48 1.14 33.87
N LEU A 488 14.01 2.31 33.43
CA LEU A 488 14.75 3.56 33.49
C LEU A 488 14.78 4.12 34.92
N LEU A 489 13.69 4.00 35.68
CA LEU A 489 13.58 4.43 37.08
C LEU A 489 14.43 3.57 38.04
N ASN A 490 14.56 2.27 37.76
CA ASN A 490 15.27 1.31 38.62
C ASN A 490 16.79 1.22 38.37
N ARG A 491 17.39 2.14 37.59
CA ARG A 491 18.85 2.13 37.33
C ARG A 491 19.62 2.56 38.58
N LYS A 492 20.71 1.85 38.91
CA LYS A 492 21.64 2.17 40.02
C LYS A 492 22.14 3.62 39.93
N GLU A 493 22.37 4.25 41.08
CA GLU A 493 22.60 5.71 41.23
C GLU A 493 23.67 6.30 40.29
N SER A 494 24.76 5.60 40.01
CA SER A 494 25.82 6.08 39.11
C SER A 494 25.44 6.15 37.62
N LYS A 495 24.30 5.56 37.21
CA LYS A 495 23.75 5.59 35.85
C LYS A 495 22.26 6.01 35.82
N SER A 496 21.75 6.56 36.92
CA SER A 496 20.34 6.91 37.06
C SER A 496 20.02 8.19 36.28
N LEU A 497 18.97 8.14 35.45
CA LEU A 497 18.49 9.30 34.71
C LEU A 497 17.61 10.14 35.61
N SER A 498 17.70 11.48 35.49
CA SER A 498 16.78 12.34 36.22
C SER A 498 15.32 12.08 35.81
N ASN A 499 14.39 12.23 36.76
CA ASN A 499 12.94 12.08 36.50
C ASN A 499 12.48 13.02 35.35
N GLU A 500 13.16 14.15 35.16
CA GLU A 500 12.90 15.11 34.08
C GLU A 500 13.33 14.57 32.72
N SER A 501 14.47 13.89 32.64
CA SER A 501 14.94 13.21 31.42
C SER A 501 14.01 12.04 31.05
N ILE A 502 13.58 11.23 32.01
CA ILE A 502 12.64 10.13 31.76
C ILE A 502 11.29 10.68 31.27
N LEU A 503 10.77 11.74 31.90
CA LEU A 503 9.56 12.41 31.43
C LEU A 503 9.72 12.99 30.02
N LYS A 504 10.89 13.54 29.69
CA LYS A 504 11.21 13.99 28.33
C LYS A 504 11.16 12.83 27.34
N TYR A 505 11.70 11.65 27.69
CA TYR A 505 11.66 10.48 26.82
C TYR A 505 10.23 10.02 26.55
N ILE A 506 9.41 9.89 27.60
CA ILE A 506 7.99 9.52 27.51
C ILE A 506 7.24 10.49 26.59
N ARG A 507 7.46 11.80 26.74
CA ARG A 507 6.82 12.81 25.87
C ARG A 507 7.33 12.81 24.43
N THR A 508 8.56 12.34 24.23
CA THR A 508 9.19 12.34 22.90
C THR A 508 8.70 11.20 22.05
N ILE A 509 8.49 9.99 22.59
CA ILE A 509 8.11 8.83 21.78
C ILE A 509 6.83 8.13 22.23
N GLY A 510 6.37 8.36 23.47
CA GLY A 510 5.30 7.56 24.05
C GLY A 510 3.94 7.80 23.41
N TYR A 511 3.65 9.02 22.96
CA TYR A 511 2.39 9.27 22.25
C TYR A 511 2.36 8.55 20.91
N GLU A 512 3.42 8.70 20.10
CA GLU A 512 3.49 8.07 18.80
C GLU A 512 3.59 6.54 18.91
N TRP A 513 4.36 6.01 19.86
CA TRP A 513 4.38 4.57 20.13
C TRP A 513 2.97 4.04 20.34
N LEU A 514 2.24 4.52 21.35
CA LEU A 514 0.89 4.04 21.65
C LEU A 514 -0.08 4.29 20.49
N TYR A 515 0.05 5.46 19.84
CA TYR A 515 -0.74 5.74 18.64
C TYR A 515 -0.54 4.64 17.60
N PHE A 516 0.70 4.23 17.32
CA PHE A 516 1.08 3.26 16.29
C PHE A 516 1.03 1.79 16.71
N THR A 517 1.02 1.45 18.00
CA THR A 517 1.06 0.04 18.45
C THR A 517 -0.13 -0.45 19.26
N THR A 518 -0.94 0.41 19.89
CA THR A 518 -2.11 -0.06 20.66
C THR A 518 -3.02 -0.94 19.81
N ALA A 519 -3.46 -2.07 20.37
CA ALA A 519 -4.24 -3.13 19.75
C ALA A 519 -3.55 -3.82 18.55
N GLN A 520 -2.22 -3.85 18.50
CA GLN A 520 -1.45 -4.61 17.52
C GLN A 520 -0.84 -5.87 18.15
N PRO A 521 -0.75 -6.99 17.40
CA PRO A 521 -0.17 -8.24 17.89
C PRO A 521 1.36 -8.21 17.78
N LEU A 522 2.02 -7.37 18.58
CA LEU A 522 3.46 -7.09 18.49
C LEU A 522 4.35 -8.32 18.72
N ASP A 523 3.84 -9.34 19.40
CA ASP A 523 4.51 -10.58 19.78
C ASP A 523 4.80 -11.51 18.58
N ILE A 524 4.02 -11.39 17.50
CA ILE A 524 4.18 -12.19 16.27
C ILE A 524 4.78 -11.40 15.11
N TRP A 525 5.13 -10.13 15.33
CA TRP A 525 5.63 -9.27 14.27
C TRP A 525 7.04 -9.67 13.83
N SER A 526 7.32 -9.55 12.53
CA SER A 526 8.67 -9.76 11.97
C SER A 526 9.57 -8.53 12.18
N GLU A 527 10.87 -8.70 11.94
CA GLU A 527 11.84 -7.59 11.95
C GLU A 527 11.37 -6.44 11.05
N GLU A 528 10.94 -6.76 9.83
CA GLU A 528 10.49 -5.78 8.83
C GLU A 528 9.26 -4.99 9.28
N GLU A 529 8.31 -5.63 9.97
CA GLU A 529 7.09 -4.96 10.42
C GLU A 529 7.40 -3.92 11.50
N PHE A 530 8.37 -4.20 12.36
CA PHE A 530 8.89 -3.22 13.31
C PHE A 530 9.70 -2.13 12.61
N GLU A 531 10.55 -2.46 11.63
CA GLU A 531 11.28 -1.45 10.85
C GLU A 531 10.32 -0.47 10.17
N GLU A 532 9.29 -0.98 9.49
CA GLU A 532 8.25 -0.16 8.85
C GLU A 532 7.49 0.70 9.87
N LEU A 533 7.10 0.12 11.01
CA LEU A 533 6.46 0.85 12.11
C LEU A 533 7.31 2.04 12.58
N TYR A 534 8.60 1.82 12.81
CA TYR A 534 9.47 2.88 13.30
C TYR A 534 9.68 3.97 12.26
N GLU A 535 9.79 3.60 10.98
CA GLU A 535 9.84 4.58 9.88
C GLU A 535 8.55 5.41 9.80
N ASP A 536 7.37 4.77 9.93
CA ASP A 536 6.06 5.44 9.97
C ASP A 536 5.94 6.41 11.16
N ILE A 537 6.39 6.00 12.36
CA ILE A 537 6.43 6.86 13.54
C ILE A 537 7.30 8.09 13.28
N LEU A 538 8.51 7.88 12.74
CA LEU A 538 9.48 8.94 12.51
C LEU A 538 9.01 9.89 11.41
N GLU A 539 8.34 9.38 10.39
CA GLU A 539 7.68 10.18 9.35
C GLU A 539 6.55 11.02 9.90
N TYR A 540 5.64 10.42 10.66
CA TYR A 540 4.53 11.14 11.28
C TYR A 540 5.06 12.28 12.16
N LYS A 541 6.18 12.06 12.85
CA LYS A 541 6.84 13.11 13.61
C LYS A 541 7.42 14.21 12.71
N ALA A 542 8.09 13.86 11.62
CA ALA A 542 8.68 14.82 10.70
C ALA A 542 7.60 15.66 9.98
N VAL A 543 6.62 15.01 9.36
CA VAL A 543 5.65 15.64 8.45
C VAL A 543 4.46 16.20 9.20
N VAL A 544 3.83 15.40 10.07
CA VAL A 544 2.57 15.78 10.73
C VAL A 544 2.82 16.62 11.99
N ARG A 545 3.88 16.31 12.73
CA ARG A 545 4.26 17.07 13.95
C ARG A 545 5.31 18.15 13.71
N ASN A 546 5.82 18.26 12.48
CA ASN A 546 6.87 19.21 12.11
C ASN A 546 8.09 19.17 13.04
N ASN A 547 8.46 17.97 13.50
CA ASN A 547 9.60 17.77 14.39
C ASN A 547 10.89 17.67 13.57
N THR A 548 11.85 18.52 13.87
CA THR A 548 13.14 18.57 13.18
C THR A 548 14.17 17.57 13.72
N ASP A 549 13.99 17.07 14.95
CA ASP A 549 14.94 16.14 15.60
C ASP A 549 14.45 14.69 15.56
N ILE A 550 14.53 14.12 14.36
CA ILE A 550 14.14 12.73 14.08
C ILE A 550 15.17 11.73 14.62
N GLY A 551 16.47 12.08 14.57
CA GLY A 551 17.54 11.22 15.07
C GLY A 551 17.45 10.94 16.57
N TYR A 552 17.11 11.95 17.38
CA TYR A 552 16.86 11.73 18.81
C TYR A 552 15.66 10.81 19.07
N SER A 553 14.58 10.99 18.31
CA SER A 553 13.38 10.14 18.41
C SER A 553 13.69 8.69 18.03
N ALA A 554 14.47 8.46 16.96
CA ALA A 554 14.89 7.14 16.50
C ALA A 554 15.75 6.42 17.56
N ASN A 555 16.68 7.13 18.20
CA ASN A 555 17.52 6.58 19.28
C ASN A 555 16.71 6.17 20.51
N LEU A 556 15.65 6.92 20.85
CA LEU A 556 14.76 6.55 21.95
C LEU A 556 13.89 5.33 21.61
N LEU A 557 13.35 5.26 20.39
CA LEU A 557 12.60 4.09 19.92
C LEU A 557 13.49 2.85 19.92
N LYS A 558 14.76 2.97 19.47
CA LYS A 558 15.76 1.90 19.56
C LYS A 558 16.01 1.43 20.99
N SER A 559 16.17 2.37 21.92
CA SER A 559 16.38 2.06 23.33
C SER A 559 15.21 1.25 23.90
N MET A 560 13.98 1.66 23.58
CA MET A 560 12.77 0.97 24.00
C MET A 560 12.61 -0.40 23.32
N HIS A 561 12.92 -0.52 22.03
CA HIS A 561 12.86 -1.80 21.30
C HIS A 561 13.91 -2.78 21.78
N ASN A 562 15.15 -2.34 22.02
CA ASN A 562 16.19 -3.21 22.57
C ASN A 562 15.79 -3.76 23.94
N PHE A 563 15.14 -2.93 24.76
CA PHE A 563 14.54 -3.38 26.02
C PHE A 563 13.43 -4.42 25.76
N ALA A 564 12.51 -4.14 24.83
CA ALA A 564 11.41 -5.02 24.50
C ALA A 564 11.89 -6.36 23.91
N LYS A 565 12.90 -6.36 23.03
CA LYS A 565 13.63 -7.55 22.56
C LYS A 565 14.11 -8.42 23.72
N SER A 566 14.78 -7.82 24.70
CA SER A 566 15.34 -8.57 25.84
C SER A 566 14.28 -9.13 26.80
N LYS A 567 13.15 -8.44 26.99
CA LYS A 567 12.12 -8.80 27.97
C LYS A 567 10.96 -9.60 27.38
N TYR A 568 10.61 -9.34 26.13
CA TYR A 568 9.43 -9.86 25.43
C TYR A 568 9.77 -10.71 24.20
N ASN A 569 11.05 -11.03 23.98
CA ASN A 569 11.53 -11.84 22.83
C ASN A 569 11.14 -11.28 21.45
N LEU A 570 10.98 -9.96 21.32
CA LEU A 570 10.76 -9.32 20.02
C LEU A 570 11.96 -9.54 19.08
N PRO A 571 11.75 -9.55 17.75
CA PRO A 571 12.83 -9.70 16.79
C PRO A 571 13.88 -8.59 16.92
N SER A 572 15.10 -8.91 16.49
CA SER A 572 16.12 -7.86 16.28
C SER A 572 15.66 -6.93 15.18
N VAL A 573 15.87 -5.63 15.34
CA VAL A 573 15.41 -4.62 14.37
C VAL A 573 16.55 -3.66 14.07
N ASN A 574 16.76 -3.37 12.80
CA ASN A 574 17.76 -2.40 12.39
C ASN A 574 17.15 -0.99 12.37
N PHE A 575 17.47 -0.20 13.39
CA PHE A 575 17.11 1.21 13.42
C PHE A 575 18.02 2.01 12.48
N GLN A 576 17.63 2.08 11.20
CA GLN A 576 18.40 2.72 10.15
C GLN A 576 18.70 4.20 10.44
N GLN A 577 17.80 4.91 11.14
CA GLN A 577 17.97 6.32 11.50
C GLN A 577 18.74 6.57 12.81
N SER A 578 19.07 5.50 13.56
CA SER A 578 19.81 5.58 14.84
C SER A 578 21.34 5.54 14.67
N LYS A 579 21.82 4.94 13.57
CA LYS A 579 23.22 5.01 13.13
C LYS A 579 23.34 6.23 12.21
N ASN A 580 24.54 6.78 12.04
CA ASN A 580 24.81 8.05 11.33
C ASN A 580 24.38 8.13 9.82
N GLY A 581 23.49 7.26 9.34
CA GLY A 581 22.89 7.27 8.01
C GLY A 581 21.92 6.10 7.77
N ARG A 582 20.99 6.26 6.82
CA ARG A 582 19.95 5.30 6.43
C ARG A 582 20.47 4.27 5.41
N ARG A 583 20.10 2.99 5.57
CA ARG A 583 20.39 1.91 4.61
C ARG A 583 19.08 1.34 4.04
N VAL A 584 18.80 1.53 2.76
CA VAL A 584 17.60 1.00 2.10
C VAL A 584 17.87 -0.39 1.55
N ARG A 585 16.96 -1.34 1.75
CA ARG A 585 17.02 -2.64 1.07
C ARG A 585 16.55 -2.45 -0.36
N ALA A 586 17.48 -2.52 -1.32
CA ALA A 586 17.15 -2.41 -2.74
C ALA A 586 16.95 -3.82 -3.31
N GLU A 587 15.70 -4.26 -3.40
CA GLU A 587 15.31 -5.55 -3.99
C GLU A 587 14.18 -5.36 -4.99
N LEU A 588 14.26 -6.03 -6.13
CA LEU A 588 13.23 -6.02 -7.17
C LEU A 588 13.00 -7.44 -7.68
N ILE A 589 11.75 -7.75 -8.01
CA ILE A 589 11.34 -9.04 -8.58
C ILE A 589 11.24 -8.85 -10.08
N SER A 590 12.08 -9.56 -10.84
CA SER A 590 12.09 -9.44 -12.29
C SER A 590 10.77 -9.96 -12.90
N PRO A 591 10.38 -9.48 -14.08
CA PRO A 591 9.20 -10.00 -14.77
C PRO A 591 9.27 -11.53 -15.00
N GLN A 592 10.45 -12.06 -15.29
CA GLN A 592 10.71 -13.49 -15.44
C GLN A 592 10.45 -14.25 -14.13
N ALA A 593 10.93 -13.71 -13.01
CA ALA A 593 10.66 -14.27 -11.68
C ALA A 593 9.16 -14.26 -11.37
N TYR A 594 8.48 -13.14 -11.64
CA TYR A 594 7.04 -13.02 -11.43
C TYR A 594 6.25 -14.08 -12.21
N HIS A 595 6.48 -14.21 -13.51
CA HIS A 595 5.79 -15.22 -14.32
C HIS A 595 6.09 -16.65 -13.88
N ALA A 596 7.34 -16.93 -13.49
CA ALA A 596 7.72 -18.24 -12.98
C ALA A 596 7.07 -18.53 -11.61
N ILE A 597 6.96 -17.54 -10.71
CA ILE A 597 6.26 -17.66 -9.43
C ILE A 597 4.79 -18.01 -9.66
N ILE A 598 4.09 -17.27 -10.52
CA ILE A 598 2.67 -17.54 -10.82
C ILE A 598 2.50 -18.92 -11.45
N THR A 599 3.37 -19.28 -12.39
CA THR A 599 3.35 -20.60 -13.04
C THR A 599 3.57 -21.73 -12.05
N GLN A 600 4.53 -21.58 -11.13
CA GLN A 600 4.80 -22.57 -10.09
C GLN A 600 3.62 -22.70 -9.13
N ILE A 601 3.03 -21.57 -8.69
CA ILE A 601 1.86 -21.60 -7.81
C ILE A 601 0.70 -22.34 -8.48
N LEU A 602 0.35 -21.99 -9.72
CA LEU A 602 -0.74 -22.63 -10.46
C LEU A 602 -0.49 -24.10 -10.81
N GLY A 603 0.75 -24.57 -10.81
CA GLY A 603 1.10 -25.95 -11.15
C GLY A 603 1.44 -26.84 -9.96
N SER A 604 1.70 -26.27 -8.78
CA SER A 604 2.21 -27.02 -7.62
C SER A 604 1.40 -26.81 -6.34
N VAL A 605 0.63 -25.73 -6.23
CA VAL A 605 -0.29 -25.56 -5.09
C VAL A 605 -1.54 -26.41 -5.34
N ASP A 606 -2.17 -26.86 -4.26
CA ASP A 606 -3.44 -27.60 -4.33
C ASP A 606 -4.50 -26.84 -5.17
N ILE A 607 -5.25 -27.60 -5.98
CA ILE A 607 -6.25 -27.08 -6.93
C ILE A 607 -7.29 -26.15 -6.30
N LEU A 608 -7.57 -26.32 -5.00
CA LEU A 608 -8.52 -25.49 -4.26
C LEU A 608 -7.96 -24.11 -3.89
N GLU A 609 -6.65 -24.00 -3.71
CA GLU A 609 -6.00 -22.80 -3.17
C GLU A 609 -5.12 -22.08 -4.19
N GLN A 610 -4.74 -22.75 -5.29
CA GLN A 610 -3.81 -22.23 -6.29
C GLN A 610 -4.27 -20.89 -6.89
N GLU A 611 -5.57 -20.72 -7.15
CA GLU A 611 -6.11 -19.48 -7.70
C GLU A 611 -6.05 -18.34 -6.68
N MET A 612 -6.36 -18.62 -5.41
CA MET A 612 -6.30 -17.63 -4.33
C MET A 612 -4.86 -17.14 -4.13
N PHE A 613 -3.88 -18.05 -4.09
CA PHE A 613 -2.48 -17.67 -3.96
C PHE A 613 -1.96 -16.94 -5.21
N ALA A 614 -2.31 -17.42 -6.41
CA ALA A 614 -1.94 -16.73 -7.65
C ALA A 614 -2.50 -15.29 -7.65
N LEU A 615 -3.76 -15.11 -7.26
CA LEU A 615 -4.39 -13.79 -7.15
C LEU A 615 -3.66 -12.88 -6.16
N LEU A 616 -3.25 -13.42 -5.01
CA LEU A 616 -2.51 -12.68 -3.99
C LEU A 616 -1.19 -12.13 -4.55
N PHE A 617 -0.44 -12.96 -5.27
CA PHE A 617 0.84 -12.57 -5.87
C PHE A 617 0.68 -11.65 -7.09
N ILE A 618 -0.38 -11.81 -7.89
CA ILE A 618 -0.74 -10.87 -8.96
C ILE A 618 -1.01 -9.48 -8.37
N LEU A 619 -1.86 -9.42 -7.33
CA LEU A 619 -2.25 -8.15 -6.74
C LEU A 619 -1.07 -7.44 -6.09
N VAL A 620 -0.22 -8.14 -5.32
CA VAL A 620 0.95 -7.48 -4.70
C VAL A 620 1.95 -6.98 -5.74
N TYR A 621 2.19 -7.73 -6.82
CA TYR A 621 3.11 -7.35 -7.89
C TYR A 621 2.64 -6.11 -8.67
N ARG A 622 1.34 -6.01 -8.99
CA ARG A 622 0.76 -4.91 -9.77
C ARG A 622 0.49 -3.66 -8.95
N THR A 623 0.04 -3.83 -7.70
CA THR A 623 -0.50 -2.73 -6.89
C THR A 623 0.45 -2.25 -5.79
N GLY A 624 1.42 -3.08 -5.39
CA GLY A 624 2.32 -2.79 -4.28
C GLY A 624 1.64 -2.65 -2.92
N MET A 625 0.39 -3.13 -2.76
CA MET A 625 -0.32 -3.13 -1.49
C MET A 625 0.50 -3.84 -0.40
N ARG A 626 0.50 -3.30 0.83
CA ARG A 626 1.21 -3.97 1.94
C ARG A 626 0.53 -5.30 2.24
N LYS A 627 1.31 -6.27 2.74
CA LYS A 627 0.85 -7.63 3.07
C LYS A 627 -0.47 -7.63 3.87
N LYS A 628 -0.54 -6.88 4.96
CA LYS A 628 -1.75 -6.77 5.80
C LYS A 628 -2.93 -6.07 5.12
N GLU A 629 -2.69 -5.23 4.11
CA GLU A 629 -3.78 -4.64 3.32
C GLU A 629 -4.40 -5.66 2.37
N LEU A 630 -3.57 -6.54 1.80
CA LEU A 630 -4.03 -7.65 0.97
C LEU A 630 -4.80 -8.66 1.82
N LEU A 631 -4.18 -9.21 2.87
CA LEU A 631 -4.82 -10.24 3.72
C LEU A 631 -6.10 -9.74 4.39
N GLY A 632 -6.16 -8.44 4.71
CA GLY A 632 -7.36 -7.82 5.27
C GLY A 632 -8.46 -7.51 4.26
N LEU A 633 -8.27 -7.72 2.96
CA LEU A 633 -9.22 -7.30 1.93
C LEU A 633 -10.52 -8.12 1.97
N LYS A 634 -11.67 -7.43 1.90
CA LYS A 634 -13.01 -8.04 1.86
C LYS A 634 -13.70 -7.82 0.52
N TYR A 635 -14.67 -8.67 0.19
CA TYR A 635 -15.47 -8.50 -1.04
C TYR A 635 -16.20 -7.14 -1.10
N ASN A 636 -16.68 -6.64 0.03
CA ASN A 636 -17.31 -5.32 0.16
C ASN A 636 -16.35 -4.14 -0.05
N ASP A 637 -15.04 -4.38 -0.11
CA ASP A 637 -14.04 -3.36 -0.42
C ASP A 637 -13.86 -3.18 -1.93
N ILE A 638 -14.51 -4.02 -2.76
CA ILE A 638 -14.45 -3.94 -4.22
C ILE A 638 -15.61 -3.09 -4.74
N GLU A 639 -15.28 -1.97 -5.38
CA GLU A 639 -16.19 -1.10 -6.12
C GLU A 639 -16.09 -1.38 -7.63
N GLY A 640 -17.11 -1.02 -8.41
CA GLY A 640 -17.03 -1.06 -9.89
C GLY A 640 -17.03 -2.46 -10.53
N LEU A 641 -17.27 -3.52 -9.76
CA LEU A 641 -17.29 -4.91 -10.26
C LEU A 641 -18.35 -5.13 -11.36
N LYS A 642 -19.51 -4.45 -11.26
CA LYS A 642 -20.62 -4.56 -12.23
C LYS A 642 -20.36 -3.80 -13.55
N THR A 643 -19.47 -2.82 -13.53
CA THR A 643 -19.18 -1.94 -14.66
C THR A 643 -17.84 -2.26 -15.33
N ALA A 644 -17.26 -3.43 -15.03
CA ALA A 644 -15.94 -3.87 -15.50
C ALA A 644 -14.79 -2.89 -15.22
N VAL A 645 -14.96 -1.98 -14.25
CA VAL A 645 -13.94 -1.04 -13.78
C VAL A 645 -13.65 -1.25 -12.29
N PRO A 646 -13.24 -2.47 -11.89
CA PRO A 646 -13.08 -2.77 -10.48
C PRO A 646 -11.99 -1.91 -9.85
N SER A 647 -12.28 -1.42 -8.65
CA SER A 647 -11.34 -0.71 -7.79
C SER A 647 -11.44 -1.26 -6.37
N VAL A 648 -10.31 -1.31 -5.67
CA VAL A 648 -10.27 -1.73 -4.27
C VAL A 648 -10.18 -0.50 -3.37
N VAL A 649 -11.07 -0.41 -2.39
CA VAL A 649 -11.06 0.62 -1.36
C VAL A 649 -10.36 0.09 -0.12
N ILE A 650 -9.15 0.56 0.10
CA ILE A 650 -8.38 0.26 1.30
C ILE A 650 -8.96 1.07 2.45
N ARG A 651 -9.49 0.38 3.47
CA ARG A 651 -10.08 1.01 4.66
C ARG A 651 -9.80 0.19 5.94
N PRO A 652 -9.88 0.81 7.13
CA PRO A 652 -9.72 0.08 8.37
C PRO A 652 -10.80 -1.01 8.52
N ASN A 653 -10.41 -2.17 9.05
CA ASN A 653 -11.33 -3.23 9.42
C ASN A 653 -10.84 -4.00 10.67
N SER A 654 -11.57 -5.03 11.09
CA SER A 654 -11.28 -5.80 12.31
C SER A 654 -9.94 -6.54 12.27
N TYR A 655 -9.44 -6.90 11.09
CA TYR A 655 -8.11 -7.51 10.90
C TYR A 655 -7.01 -6.45 10.81
N ARG A 656 -7.38 -5.23 10.37
CA ARG A 656 -6.45 -4.13 10.13
C ARG A 656 -6.99 -2.80 10.67
N PRO A 657 -6.62 -2.40 11.89
CA PRO A 657 -6.89 -1.06 12.39
C PRO A 657 -5.94 -0.05 11.72
N THR A 658 -6.36 0.60 10.62
CA THR A 658 -5.52 1.65 10.00
C THR A 658 -5.60 2.96 10.76
N LYS A 659 -4.45 3.61 10.93
CA LYS A 659 -4.26 4.70 11.91
C LYS A 659 -4.34 6.11 11.34
N THR A 660 -4.47 6.33 10.04
CA THR A 660 -4.58 7.70 9.47
C THR A 660 -5.57 7.77 8.30
N GLN A 661 -6.18 8.94 8.10
CA GLN A 661 -7.05 9.21 6.95
C GLN A 661 -6.31 9.01 5.60
N SER A 662 -4.99 9.24 5.57
CA SER A 662 -4.12 9.01 4.40
C SER A 662 -3.91 7.53 4.07
N SER A 663 -4.23 6.62 4.98
CA SER A 663 -4.21 5.17 4.72
C SER A 663 -5.43 4.71 3.92
N ILE A 664 -6.51 5.50 3.94
CA ILE A 664 -7.74 5.22 3.19
C ILE A 664 -7.55 5.71 1.77
N ARG A 665 -7.56 4.77 0.82
CA ARG A 665 -7.30 5.09 -0.59
C ARG A 665 -7.99 4.10 -1.52
N ARG A 666 -8.20 4.54 -2.74
CA ARG A 666 -8.71 3.70 -3.83
C ARG A 666 -7.55 3.24 -4.69
N VAL A 667 -7.49 1.94 -4.98
CA VAL A 667 -6.53 1.31 -5.88
C VAL A 667 -7.28 0.88 -7.14
N PRO A 668 -7.01 1.50 -8.31
CA PRO A 668 -7.75 1.24 -9.55
C PRO A 668 -7.27 -0.05 -10.22
N LEU A 669 -7.86 -1.20 -9.85
CA LEU A 669 -7.43 -2.50 -10.39
C LEU A 669 -7.63 -2.60 -11.90
N PHE A 670 -8.70 -1.99 -12.43
CA PHE A 670 -8.97 -1.94 -13.88
C PHE A 670 -7.82 -1.31 -14.69
N ALA A 671 -7.05 -0.42 -14.08
CA ALA A 671 -5.92 0.24 -14.72
C ALA A 671 -4.63 -0.58 -14.55
N LEU A 672 -4.41 -1.09 -13.34
CA LEU A 672 -3.14 -1.69 -12.91
C LEU A 672 -2.98 -3.16 -13.33
N LEU A 673 -4.06 -3.93 -13.39
CA LEU A 673 -4.01 -5.33 -13.83
C LEU A 673 -3.95 -5.40 -15.36
N LYS A 674 -3.23 -6.38 -15.89
CA LYS A 674 -3.31 -6.71 -17.32
C LYS A 674 -4.69 -7.28 -17.68
N PRO A 675 -5.14 -7.23 -18.95
CA PRO A 675 -6.47 -7.72 -19.33
C PRO A 675 -6.78 -9.14 -18.85
N ASN A 676 -5.83 -10.07 -19.01
CA ASN A 676 -6.00 -11.46 -18.57
C ASN A 676 -6.03 -11.58 -17.04
N GLU A 677 -5.20 -10.80 -16.33
CA GLU A 677 -5.18 -10.77 -14.85
C GLU A 677 -6.43 -10.11 -14.27
N LEU A 678 -6.96 -9.08 -14.93
CA LEU A 678 -8.19 -8.40 -14.58
C LEU A 678 -9.38 -9.35 -14.74
N ASN A 679 -9.44 -10.07 -15.85
CA ASN A 679 -10.45 -11.11 -16.07
C ASN A 679 -10.35 -12.22 -15.01
N PHE A 680 -9.14 -12.69 -14.72
CA PHE A 680 -8.90 -13.65 -13.64
C PHE A 680 -9.40 -13.14 -12.28
N PHE A 681 -9.08 -11.90 -11.91
CA PHE A 681 -9.58 -11.25 -10.70
C PHE A 681 -11.10 -11.18 -10.67
N ILE A 682 -11.74 -10.68 -11.74
CA ILE A 682 -13.20 -10.55 -11.81
C ILE A 682 -13.86 -11.91 -11.64
N ASN A 683 -13.38 -12.93 -12.37
CA ASN A 683 -13.92 -14.27 -12.32
C ASN A 683 -13.74 -14.91 -10.94
N PHE A 684 -12.56 -14.78 -10.33
CA PHE A 684 -12.31 -15.27 -8.97
C PHE A 684 -13.26 -14.61 -7.96
N VAL A 685 -13.38 -13.28 -8.00
CA VAL A 685 -14.22 -12.51 -7.07
C VAL A 685 -15.70 -12.87 -7.23
N GLN A 686 -16.19 -12.91 -8.47
CA GLN A 686 -17.59 -13.25 -8.75
C GLN A 686 -17.91 -14.69 -8.33
N SER A 687 -16.97 -15.62 -8.50
CA SER A 687 -17.15 -17.03 -8.15
C SER A 687 -17.13 -17.29 -6.64
N ASN A 688 -16.49 -16.43 -5.84
CA ASN A 688 -16.26 -16.68 -4.41
C ASN A 688 -16.98 -15.72 -3.44
N ILE A 689 -17.61 -14.64 -3.93
CA ILE A 689 -18.35 -13.68 -3.08
C ILE A 689 -19.53 -14.34 -2.33
N GLY A 690 -20.24 -15.26 -2.98
CA GLY A 690 -21.47 -15.88 -2.48
C GLY A 690 -22.56 -14.87 -2.08
N ASP A 691 -23.40 -15.23 -1.10
CA ASP A 691 -24.51 -14.38 -0.62
C ASP A 691 -24.08 -13.20 0.28
N SER A 692 -22.87 -13.22 0.84
CA SER A 692 -22.41 -12.23 1.83
C SER A 692 -21.05 -11.68 1.46
N SER A 693 -21.04 -10.39 1.16
CA SER A 693 -19.87 -9.63 0.75
C SER A 693 -19.00 -9.14 1.92
N ASN A 694 -19.35 -9.45 3.18
CA ASN A 694 -18.53 -9.07 4.35
C ASN A 694 -17.42 -10.10 4.68
N LYS A 695 -17.18 -11.07 3.80
CA LYS A 695 -16.12 -12.08 3.91
C LYS A 695 -14.78 -11.53 3.42
N PHE A 696 -13.69 -12.08 3.95
CA PHE A 696 -12.34 -11.82 3.46
C PHE A 696 -12.11 -12.55 2.13
N ILE A 697 -11.23 -12.01 1.29
CA ILE A 697 -10.93 -12.58 -0.04
C ILE A 697 -9.88 -13.68 0.06
N PHE A 698 -8.81 -13.45 0.81
CA PHE A 698 -7.69 -14.40 0.94
C PHE A 698 -7.88 -15.32 2.14
N THR A 699 -8.84 -16.22 2.01
CA THR A 699 -9.14 -17.27 2.98
C THR A 699 -8.94 -18.62 2.32
N LEU A 700 -8.42 -19.61 3.06
CA LEU A 700 -8.42 -20.99 2.56
C LEU A 700 -9.86 -21.40 2.23
N SER A 701 -10.04 -22.29 1.24
CA SER A 701 -11.37 -22.81 0.87
C SER A 701 -12.12 -23.45 2.05
N SER A 702 -11.37 -23.87 3.06
CA SER A 702 -11.89 -24.48 4.26
C SER A 702 -12.08 -23.52 5.44
N ASP A 703 -11.55 -22.30 5.43
CA ASP A 703 -11.68 -21.34 6.55
C ASP A 703 -12.40 -20.05 6.11
N GLN A 704 -12.88 -19.27 7.06
CA GLN A 704 -13.45 -17.94 6.84
C GLN A 704 -12.53 -16.83 7.34
N ARG A 705 -11.42 -17.20 8.00
CA ARG A 705 -10.39 -16.27 8.45
C ARG A 705 -9.36 -16.03 7.36
N PRO A 706 -8.75 -14.83 7.29
CA PRO A 706 -7.61 -14.59 6.43
C PRO A 706 -6.50 -15.60 6.68
N ILE A 707 -5.74 -15.95 5.65
CA ILE A 707 -4.49 -16.71 5.82
C ILE A 707 -3.54 -15.95 6.76
N ASP A 708 -2.72 -16.70 7.50
CA ASP A 708 -1.80 -16.12 8.49
C ASP A 708 -0.69 -15.30 7.82
N ASP A 709 -0.21 -14.27 8.52
CA ASP A 709 0.75 -13.28 8.02
C ASP A 709 2.09 -13.88 7.56
N HIS A 710 2.50 -15.06 8.05
CA HIS A 710 3.74 -15.72 7.66
C HIS A 710 3.63 -16.50 6.34
N VAL A 711 2.43 -16.95 5.98
CA VAL A 711 2.18 -17.89 4.88
C VAL A 711 2.68 -17.35 3.54
N PRO A 712 2.37 -16.09 3.12
CA PRO A 712 2.81 -15.59 1.82
C PRO A 712 4.34 -15.55 1.65
N LEU A 713 5.08 -15.21 2.72
CA LEU A 713 6.54 -15.15 2.67
C LEU A 713 7.16 -16.55 2.62
N GLN A 714 6.63 -17.51 3.38
CA GLN A 714 7.13 -18.88 3.35
C GLN A 714 6.88 -19.54 1.99
N LEU A 715 5.70 -19.32 1.42
CA LEU A 715 5.38 -19.79 0.07
C LEU A 715 6.32 -19.17 -0.96
N LEU A 716 6.56 -17.86 -0.91
CA LEU A 716 7.51 -17.18 -1.80
C LEU A 716 8.91 -17.79 -1.71
N LYS A 717 9.44 -17.98 -0.50
CA LYS A 717 10.77 -18.57 -0.27
C LYS A 717 10.86 -19.99 -0.83
N ARG A 718 9.81 -20.80 -0.61
CA ARG A 718 9.74 -22.17 -1.15
C ARG A 718 9.74 -22.16 -2.68
N VAL A 719 8.86 -21.36 -3.28
CA VAL A 719 8.75 -21.21 -4.74
C VAL A 719 10.09 -20.79 -5.33
N LEU A 720 10.67 -19.67 -4.87
CA LEU A 720 11.93 -19.15 -5.40
C LEU A 720 13.08 -20.15 -5.31
N LYS A 721 13.15 -20.92 -4.22
CA LYS A 721 14.15 -21.98 -4.06
C LYS A 721 13.99 -23.08 -5.10
N ASP A 722 12.75 -23.44 -5.44
CA ASP A 722 12.47 -24.55 -6.35
C ASP A 722 12.58 -24.15 -7.82
N ILE A 723 12.25 -22.90 -8.17
CA ILE A 723 12.26 -22.43 -9.57
C ILE A 723 13.60 -21.86 -10.04
N SER A 724 14.50 -21.50 -9.13
CA SER A 724 15.79 -20.91 -9.49
C SER A 724 16.73 -21.98 -10.04
N VAL A 725 17.33 -21.73 -11.20
CA VAL A 725 18.30 -22.66 -11.82
C VAL A 725 19.69 -22.52 -11.19
N ASP A 726 20.06 -21.34 -10.71
CA ASP A 726 21.35 -21.08 -10.08
C ASP A 726 21.31 -21.36 -8.56
N ASP A 727 22.38 -21.92 -7.99
CA ASP A 727 22.50 -22.23 -6.55
C ASP A 727 22.38 -20.99 -5.63
N ASN A 728 22.60 -19.80 -6.20
CA ASN A 728 22.47 -18.52 -5.49
C ASN A 728 21.03 -17.98 -5.58
N VAL A 729 20.12 -18.58 -4.82
CA VAL A 729 18.74 -18.11 -4.70
C VAL A 729 18.72 -16.71 -4.07
N THR A 730 18.17 -15.73 -4.77
CA THR A 730 17.97 -14.39 -4.22
C THR A 730 16.94 -14.45 -3.09
N GLU A 731 17.35 -14.08 -1.88
CA GLU A 731 16.46 -14.01 -0.73
C GLU A 731 15.55 -12.77 -0.81
N HIS A 732 14.46 -12.89 -1.56
CA HIS A 732 13.46 -11.83 -1.62
C HIS A 732 12.57 -11.83 -0.38
N THR A 733 12.24 -10.63 0.10
CA THR A 733 11.13 -10.46 1.04
C THR A 733 9.82 -10.21 0.32
N PHE A 734 8.71 -10.37 1.04
CA PHE A 734 7.39 -10.02 0.52
C PHE A 734 7.27 -8.51 0.22
N HIS A 735 8.10 -7.66 0.86
CA HIS A 735 8.12 -6.22 0.58
C HIS A 735 8.77 -5.89 -0.76
N GLY A 736 9.62 -6.77 -1.31
CA GLY A 736 10.22 -6.60 -2.64
C GLY A 736 9.20 -6.42 -3.76
N PHE A 737 8.00 -7.00 -3.64
CA PHE A 737 6.90 -6.74 -4.56
C PHE A 737 6.44 -5.27 -4.55
N ARG A 738 6.47 -4.60 -3.40
CA ARG A 738 6.12 -3.18 -3.29
C ARG A 738 7.18 -2.30 -3.95
N HIS A 739 8.47 -2.57 -3.71
CA HIS A 739 9.56 -1.89 -4.42
C HIS A 739 9.43 -2.06 -5.94
N THR A 740 9.07 -3.28 -6.37
CA THR A 740 8.83 -3.62 -7.78
C THR A 740 7.66 -2.84 -8.36
N ALA A 741 6.50 -2.82 -7.69
CA ALA A 741 5.32 -2.08 -8.14
C ALA A 741 5.61 -0.59 -8.27
N VAL A 742 6.29 0.03 -7.29
CA VAL A 742 6.65 1.45 -7.35
C VAL A 742 7.61 1.74 -8.50
N SER A 743 8.64 0.90 -8.68
CA SER A 743 9.63 1.08 -9.76
C SER A 743 8.99 0.89 -11.14
N ASN A 744 8.13 -0.12 -11.31
CA ASN A 744 7.43 -0.39 -12.56
C ASN A 744 6.41 0.70 -12.90
N LEU A 745 5.65 1.20 -11.92
CA LEU A 745 4.71 2.30 -12.15
C LEU A 745 5.43 3.64 -12.39
N SER A 746 6.59 3.85 -11.78
CA SER A 746 7.46 4.99 -12.10
C SER A 746 7.88 4.94 -13.57
N LEU A 747 8.31 3.77 -14.05
CA LEU A 747 8.62 3.53 -15.45
C LEU A 747 7.41 3.76 -16.37
N ALA A 748 6.23 3.23 -16.03
CA ALA A 748 5.03 3.41 -16.84
C ALA A 748 4.59 4.88 -16.93
N LEU A 749 4.66 5.64 -15.82
CA LEU A 749 4.18 7.03 -15.77
C LEU A 749 5.17 8.04 -16.39
N VAL A 750 6.47 7.80 -16.23
CA VAL A 750 7.52 8.80 -16.53
C VAL A 750 8.68 8.24 -17.37
N GLY A 751 8.89 6.92 -17.38
CA GLY A 751 9.98 6.29 -18.09
C GLY A 751 9.82 6.28 -19.61
N HIS A 752 10.94 6.13 -20.30
CA HIS A 752 10.97 5.91 -21.74
C HIS A 752 10.48 4.50 -22.09
N LEU A 753 9.72 4.35 -23.19
CA LEU A 753 9.08 3.08 -23.57
C LEU A 753 10.08 1.93 -23.71
N ASP A 754 11.26 2.18 -24.30
CA ASP A 754 12.34 1.18 -24.38
C ASP A 754 12.74 0.58 -23.01
N LEU A 755 12.73 1.38 -21.93
CA LEU A 755 13.02 0.86 -20.58
C LEU A 755 11.85 0.07 -20.02
N VAL A 756 10.62 0.50 -20.30
CA VAL A 756 9.40 -0.22 -19.91
C VAL A 756 9.42 -1.62 -20.50
N GLU A 757 9.64 -1.73 -21.81
CA GLU A 757 9.71 -3.02 -22.54
C GLU A 757 10.85 -3.93 -22.04
N ALA A 758 11.94 -3.34 -21.54
CA ALA A 758 13.13 -4.09 -21.14
C ALA A 758 13.13 -4.55 -19.68
N LEU A 759 12.50 -3.77 -18.79
CA LEU A 759 12.58 -3.96 -17.33
C LEU A 759 11.25 -4.37 -16.70
N THR A 760 10.15 -4.23 -17.44
CA THR A 760 8.81 -4.62 -17.00
C THR A 760 8.21 -5.58 -18.01
N ASP A 761 7.05 -6.14 -17.69
CA ASP A 761 6.25 -6.86 -18.66
C ASP A 761 5.19 -5.99 -19.34
N TYR A 762 5.16 -4.67 -19.11
CA TYR A 762 4.19 -3.79 -19.75
C TYR A 762 4.52 -3.53 -21.22
N ASP A 763 3.47 -3.49 -22.03
CA ASP A 763 3.52 -2.96 -23.40
C ASP A 763 2.98 -1.51 -23.47
N GLU A 764 2.98 -0.92 -24.66
CA GLU A 764 2.49 0.45 -24.87
C GLU A 764 1.01 0.62 -24.51
N SER A 765 0.18 -0.41 -24.75
CA SER A 765 -1.24 -0.39 -24.40
C SER A 765 -1.46 -0.42 -22.88
N ASP A 766 -0.64 -1.18 -22.17
CA ASP A 766 -0.60 -1.21 -20.71
C ASP A 766 -0.20 0.15 -20.13
N VAL A 767 0.85 0.78 -20.69
CA VAL A 767 1.30 2.11 -20.27
C VAL A 767 0.19 3.15 -20.43
N LEU A 768 -0.51 3.15 -21.57
CA LEU A 768 -1.62 4.06 -21.82
C LEU A 768 -2.76 3.83 -20.81
N ARG A 769 -3.18 2.57 -20.63
CA ARG A 769 -4.24 2.19 -19.67
C ARG A 769 -3.91 2.64 -18.24
N ILE A 770 -2.65 2.46 -17.82
CA ILE A 770 -2.18 2.90 -16.50
C ILE A 770 -2.23 4.43 -16.42
N LYS A 771 -1.73 5.17 -17.42
CA LYS A 771 -1.76 6.64 -17.41
C LYS A 771 -3.19 7.17 -17.34
N GLU A 772 -4.09 6.66 -18.17
CA GLU A 772 -5.50 7.09 -18.19
C GLU A 772 -6.21 6.74 -16.87
N GLY A 773 -6.00 5.54 -16.35
CA GLY A 773 -6.66 5.11 -15.11
C GLY A 773 -6.15 5.81 -13.85
N LEU A 774 -4.90 6.27 -13.83
CA LEU A 774 -4.29 6.94 -12.68
C LEU A 774 -4.38 8.47 -12.75
N LEU A 775 -4.26 9.05 -13.95
CA LEU A 775 -4.17 10.50 -14.17
C LEU A 775 -5.44 11.08 -14.80
N GLY A 776 -6.38 10.24 -15.24
CA GLY A 776 -7.57 10.67 -15.97
C GLY A 776 -7.22 11.26 -17.34
N GLU A 777 -7.91 12.34 -17.72
CA GLU A 777 -7.71 13.02 -19.01
C GLU A 777 -6.34 13.73 -19.10
N HIS A 778 -5.71 14.04 -17.96
CA HIS A 778 -4.46 14.80 -17.89
C HIS A 778 -3.22 13.88 -17.82
N ILE A 779 -3.08 12.96 -18.77
CA ILE A 779 -1.97 11.98 -18.83
C ILE A 779 -0.56 12.61 -18.87
N LYS A 780 -0.44 13.90 -19.20
CA LYS A 780 0.82 14.66 -19.21
C LYS A 780 1.01 15.57 -17.99
N GLY A 781 0.10 15.57 -17.01
CA GLY A 781 0.14 16.43 -15.83
C GLY A 781 1.43 16.34 -15.00
N GLN A 782 1.68 17.35 -14.16
CA GLN A 782 2.85 17.42 -13.27
C GLN A 782 2.69 16.61 -11.97
N ASP A 783 1.50 16.10 -11.71
CA ASP A 783 1.10 15.44 -10.46
C ASP A 783 1.31 13.92 -10.47
N ARG A 784 1.96 13.35 -11.50
CA ARG A 784 2.21 11.91 -11.67
C ARG A 784 2.83 11.27 -10.43
N TRP A 785 3.83 11.93 -9.84
CA TRP A 785 4.48 11.44 -8.62
C TRP A 785 3.58 11.51 -7.39
N TYR A 786 2.69 12.50 -7.30
CA TYR A 786 1.69 12.57 -6.23
C TYR A 786 0.58 11.53 -6.42
N ALA A 787 0.16 11.25 -7.65
CA ALA A 787 -0.78 10.19 -7.96
C ALA A 787 -0.19 8.82 -7.54
N LEU A 788 1.06 8.55 -7.92
CA LEU A 788 1.79 7.35 -7.50
C LEU A 788 1.88 7.26 -5.96
N SER A 789 2.31 8.32 -5.28
CA SER A 789 2.37 8.34 -3.82
C SER A 789 0.99 8.13 -3.17
N GLY A 790 -0.06 8.73 -3.73
CA GLY A 790 -1.44 8.56 -3.25
C GLY A 790 -1.90 7.11 -3.33
N ILE A 791 -1.64 6.42 -4.44
CA ILE A 791 -2.00 5.01 -4.64
C ILE A 791 -1.14 4.09 -3.77
N MET A 792 0.11 4.45 -3.50
CA MET A 792 0.97 3.69 -2.58
C MET A 792 0.62 3.96 -1.11
N GLY A 793 -0.13 5.02 -0.81
CA GLY A 793 -0.40 5.46 0.56
C GLY A 793 0.85 6.08 1.23
N HIS A 794 1.73 6.70 0.43
CA HIS A 794 2.84 7.51 0.92
C HIS A 794 2.39 8.95 1.19
N LEU A 795 2.97 9.58 2.21
CA LEU A 795 2.67 10.97 2.55
C LEU A 795 3.23 11.95 1.50
N SER A 796 4.29 11.57 0.77
CA SER A 796 4.89 12.42 -0.25
C SER A 796 5.62 11.64 -1.36
N PRO A 797 5.89 12.26 -2.54
CA PRO A 797 6.76 11.71 -3.58
C PRO A 797 8.16 11.35 -3.14
N GLU A 798 8.75 12.15 -2.24
CA GLU A 798 10.12 11.96 -1.77
C GLU A 798 10.31 10.58 -1.13
N ARG A 799 9.29 10.05 -0.46
CA ARG A 799 9.33 8.68 0.08
C ARG A 799 9.36 7.61 -1.00
N SER A 800 8.60 7.80 -2.07
CA SER A 800 8.60 6.89 -3.22
C SER A 800 10.01 6.81 -3.82
N PHE A 801 10.71 7.93 -3.97
CA PHE A 801 12.11 7.95 -4.43
C PHE A 801 13.10 7.37 -3.42
N GLU A 802 12.95 7.75 -2.16
CA GLU A 802 13.94 7.44 -1.13
C GLU A 802 13.98 5.95 -0.78
N TYR A 803 12.85 5.26 -0.80
CA TYR A 803 12.78 3.87 -0.35
C TYR A 803 12.47 2.88 -1.46
N TYR A 804 11.72 3.28 -2.49
CA TYR A 804 10.99 2.31 -3.32
C TYR A 804 11.32 2.35 -4.80
N ASN A 805 11.63 3.52 -5.37
CA ASN A 805 11.99 3.65 -6.78
C ASN A 805 13.48 3.39 -6.97
N HIS A 806 13.81 2.18 -7.42
CA HIS A 806 15.18 1.75 -7.67
C HIS A 806 15.65 1.97 -9.12
N PHE A 807 14.78 2.51 -9.99
CA PHE A 807 15.12 2.85 -11.38
C PHE A 807 15.24 4.35 -11.65
N ALA A 808 15.04 5.22 -10.64
CA ALA A 808 15.02 6.67 -10.82
C ALA A 808 16.24 7.24 -11.58
N THR A 809 17.46 6.88 -11.17
CA THR A 809 18.69 7.35 -11.84
C THR A 809 18.81 6.77 -13.26
N LEU A 810 18.44 5.50 -13.44
CA LEU A 810 18.49 4.84 -14.74
C LEU A 810 17.52 5.49 -15.72
N MET A 811 16.29 5.75 -15.30
CA MET A 811 15.27 6.46 -16.07
C MET A 811 15.75 7.83 -16.52
N ALA A 812 16.27 8.62 -15.57
CA ALA A 812 16.72 9.98 -15.82
C ALA A 812 17.91 10.04 -16.79
N THR A 813 18.93 9.21 -16.57
CA THR A 813 20.11 9.14 -17.47
C THR A 813 19.75 8.54 -18.84
N TYR A 814 18.78 7.64 -18.91
CA TYR A 814 18.25 7.14 -20.17
C TYR A 814 17.55 8.24 -20.96
N ALA A 815 16.69 9.04 -20.33
CA ALA A 815 16.03 10.17 -20.98
C ALA A 815 17.06 11.14 -21.60
N LEU A 816 18.11 11.50 -20.86
CA LEU A 816 19.20 12.32 -21.41
C LEU A 816 19.94 11.66 -22.56
N SER A 817 20.08 10.33 -22.55
CA SER A 817 20.78 9.60 -23.61
C SER A 817 20.05 9.60 -24.96
N VAL A 818 18.75 9.96 -24.98
CA VAL A 818 17.93 10.09 -26.20
C VAL A 818 18.18 11.44 -26.90
N SER A 819 18.62 12.45 -26.15
CA SER A 819 18.77 13.83 -26.64
C SER A 819 19.48 13.97 -27.99
N ASN A 820 18.94 14.86 -28.82
CA ASN A 820 19.46 15.19 -30.14
C ASN A 820 20.62 16.18 -30.05
N ILE A 821 21.77 15.68 -29.59
CA ILE A 821 23.00 16.46 -29.50
C ILE A 821 23.61 16.59 -30.90
N LYS A 822 23.85 17.83 -31.34
CA LYS A 822 24.54 18.14 -32.60
C LYS A 822 25.96 18.64 -32.34
N LEU A 823 26.95 18.01 -32.96
CA LEU A 823 28.37 18.40 -32.88
C LEU A 823 29.00 18.54 -34.27
N PRO A 824 29.93 19.47 -34.51
CA PRO A 824 30.66 19.54 -35.77
C PRO A 824 31.40 18.23 -36.04
N LYS A 825 31.47 17.81 -37.32
CA LYS A 825 32.22 16.61 -37.73
C LYS A 825 33.68 16.66 -37.26
N GLN A 826 34.32 17.82 -37.37
CA GLN A 826 35.71 18.00 -36.93
C GLN A 826 35.86 17.79 -35.42
N THR A 827 34.88 18.23 -34.62
CA THR A 827 34.85 17.96 -33.18
C THR A 827 34.90 16.46 -32.93
N LEU A 828 34.03 15.66 -33.57
CA LEU A 828 34.02 14.21 -33.35
C LEU A 828 35.35 13.55 -33.70
N LEU A 829 35.96 13.94 -34.84
CA LEU A 829 37.28 13.46 -35.25
C LEU A 829 38.35 13.76 -34.20
N ASN A 830 38.33 14.97 -33.65
CA ASN A 830 39.25 15.37 -32.60
C ASN A 830 38.98 14.56 -31.32
N LEU A 831 37.71 14.40 -30.93
CA LEU A 831 37.31 13.67 -29.72
C LEU A 831 37.69 12.18 -29.80
N THR A 832 37.62 11.54 -30.97
CA THR A 832 37.93 10.12 -31.12
C THR A 832 39.31 9.87 -31.74
N LYS A 833 40.21 10.86 -31.75
CA LYS A 833 41.56 10.75 -32.30
C LYS A 833 42.33 9.58 -31.67
N PHE A 834 43.10 8.86 -32.48
CA PHE A 834 43.86 7.65 -32.12
C PHE A 834 43.04 6.39 -31.82
N THR A 835 41.72 6.41 -32.06
CA THR A 835 40.86 5.23 -31.94
C THR A 835 40.70 4.51 -33.29
N LYS A 836 39.95 3.40 -33.32
CA LYS A 836 39.58 2.68 -34.56
C LYS A 836 38.49 3.38 -35.39
N ILE A 837 38.00 4.55 -34.94
CA ILE A 837 37.00 5.35 -35.63
C ILE A 837 37.73 6.31 -36.59
N SER A 838 37.61 6.03 -37.89
CA SER A 838 38.16 6.87 -38.96
C SER A 838 37.10 7.81 -39.53
N GLU A 839 37.54 8.85 -40.24
CA GLU A 839 36.64 9.77 -40.93
C GLU A 839 35.68 9.05 -41.89
N ARG A 840 36.19 8.05 -42.62
CA ARG A 840 35.35 7.20 -43.48
C ARG A 840 34.21 6.53 -42.70
N LYS A 841 34.51 5.92 -41.54
CA LYS A 841 33.48 5.28 -40.72
C LYS A 841 32.46 6.27 -40.18
N ILE A 842 32.87 7.51 -39.89
CA ILE A 842 31.94 8.57 -39.50
C ILE A 842 31.02 8.89 -40.68
N ASN A 843 31.55 9.13 -41.87
CA ASN A 843 30.72 9.41 -43.06
C ASN A 843 29.75 8.26 -43.39
N ASP A 844 30.18 7.00 -43.16
CA ASP A 844 29.37 5.81 -43.46
C ASP A 844 28.23 5.57 -42.44
N ASN A 845 28.29 6.16 -41.24
CA ASN A 845 27.36 5.87 -40.14
C ASN A 845 26.64 7.11 -39.56
N ALA A 846 27.17 8.31 -39.78
CA ALA A 846 26.64 9.54 -39.21
C ALA A 846 25.64 10.21 -40.15
N ASP A 847 24.54 10.70 -39.58
CA ASP A 847 23.67 11.68 -40.22
C ASP A 847 24.30 13.09 -40.07
N ILE A 848 24.68 13.68 -41.21
CA ILE A 848 25.41 14.96 -41.31
C ILE A 848 24.54 15.93 -42.08
N ASN A 849 24.22 17.07 -41.49
CA ASN A 849 23.47 18.12 -42.18
C ASN A 849 24.35 19.00 -43.08
N ASP A 850 23.73 19.87 -43.88
CA ASP A 850 24.40 20.78 -44.83
C ASP A 850 25.47 21.69 -44.19
N LYS A 851 25.39 21.90 -42.86
CA LYS A 851 26.35 22.71 -42.09
C LYS A 851 27.51 21.88 -41.51
N GLY A 852 27.62 20.60 -41.88
CA GLY A 852 28.67 19.69 -41.38
C GLY A 852 28.49 19.26 -39.92
N MET A 853 27.28 19.40 -39.36
CA MET A 853 26.96 18.98 -38.00
C MET A 853 26.46 17.53 -38.00
N ILE A 854 27.07 16.71 -37.16
CA ILE A 854 26.66 15.33 -36.89
C ILE A 854 25.55 15.31 -35.85
N ASN A 855 24.49 14.56 -36.16
CA ASN A 855 23.48 14.14 -35.20
C ASN A 855 24.04 12.96 -34.35
N MET A 856 24.42 13.22 -33.09
CA MET A 856 25.09 12.22 -32.23
C MET A 856 24.31 10.90 -32.08
N PRO A 857 22.98 10.89 -31.92
CA PRO A 857 22.17 9.66 -31.97
C PRO A 857 22.47 8.72 -33.14
N SER A 858 22.79 9.24 -34.34
CA SER A 858 23.05 8.42 -35.54
C SER A 858 24.33 7.56 -35.42
N ILE A 859 25.34 8.02 -34.69
CA ILE A 859 26.62 7.32 -34.52
C ILE A 859 26.64 6.36 -33.32
N ARG A 860 25.51 6.18 -32.61
CA ARG A 860 25.42 5.36 -31.40
C ARG A 860 25.93 3.93 -31.62
N THR A 861 25.50 3.29 -32.70
CA THR A 861 25.94 1.95 -33.09
C THR A 861 27.46 1.86 -33.26
N LEU A 862 28.06 2.89 -33.86
CA LEU A 862 29.49 2.96 -34.07
C LEU A 862 30.25 3.08 -32.75
N LEU A 863 29.80 3.96 -31.84
CA LEU A 863 30.40 4.12 -30.51
C LEU A 863 30.29 2.82 -29.70
N PHE A 864 29.10 2.22 -29.65
CA PHE A 864 28.83 0.97 -28.94
C PHE A 864 29.79 -0.16 -29.36
N LYS A 865 29.94 -0.38 -30.67
CA LYS A 865 30.81 -1.44 -31.24
C LYS A 865 32.30 -1.23 -30.96
N ASN A 866 32.74 0.02 -30.75
CA ASN A 866 34.14 0.32 -30.46
C ASN A 866 34.44 0.30 -28.95
N ILE A 867 33.44 0.53 -28.09
CA ILE A 867 33.61 0.48 -26.63
C ILE A 867 33.51 -0.95 -26.09
N ILE A 868 32.50 -1.70 -26.53
CA ILE A 868 32.28 -3.08 -26.08
C ILE A 868 33.05 -4.03 -27.00
N GLU A 869 34.32 -4.26 -26.69
CA GLU A 869 35.16 -5.22 -27.42
C GLU A 869 34.53 -6.62 -27.39
N GLY A 870 34.25 -7.22 -28.56
CA GLY A 870 33.78 -8.60 -28.69
C GLY A 870 32.26 -8.82 -28.76
N LYS A 871 31.40 -7.87 -28.34
CA LYS A 871 29.92 -7.99 -28.46
C LYS A 871 29.37 -7.01 -29.50
N ARG A 872 28.94 -7.53 -30.65
CA ARG A 872 28.41 -6.72 -31.78
C ARG A 872 26.91 -6.46 -31.73
N LYS A 873 26.18 -7.08 -30.80
CA LYS A 873 24.72 -6.97 -30.66
C LYS A 873 24.36 -6.48 -29.27
N SER A 874 23.44 -5.52 -29.20
CA SER A 874 22.83 -5.07 -27.95
C SER A 874 21.97 -6.20 -27.35
N PRO A 875 22.02 -6.43 -26.02
CA PRO A 875 21.18 -7.42 -25.37
C PRO A 875 19.69 -7.08 -25.54
N LYS A 876 18.88 -8.12 -25.62
CA LYS A 876 17.43 -8.06 -25.50
C LYS A 876 17.05 -8.80 -24.24
N PHE A 877 16.46 -8.11 -23.28
CA PHE A 877 15.98 -8.69 -22.03
C PHE A 877 14.52 -9.16 -22.14
N THR A 878 14.04 -9.34 -23.37
CA THR A 878 12.65 -9.68 -23.67
C THR A 878 12.20 -10.86 -22.82
N ILE A 879 11.07 -10.70 -22.17
CA ILE A 879 10.43 -11.75 -21.40
C ILE A 879 10.12 -12.88 -22.39
N GLU A 880 10.76 -14.03 -22.19
CA GLU A 880 10.39 -15.23 -22.95
C GLU A 880 8.88 -15.41 -22.75
N SER A 881 8.13 -15.34 -23.84
CA SER A 881 6.70 -15.62 -23.80
C SER A 881 6.56 -17.03 -23.27
N CYS A 882 6.24 -17.16 -21.99
CA CYS A 882 5.87 -18.43 -21.44
C CYS A 882 4.65 -18.86 -22.26
N ASN A 883 4.80 -19.88 -23.11
CA ASN A 883 3.71 -20.49 -23.90
C ASN A 883 2.52 -20.94 -23.00
N LYS A 884 2.69 -20.85 -21.68
CA LYS A 884 1.70 -20.98 -20.61
C LYS A 884 0.85 -19.72 -20.33
N GLN A 885 0.88 -18.66 -21.15
CA GLN A 885 -0.16 -17.59 -21.13
C GLN A 885 -1.59 -18.17 -21.21
N LEU A 886 -1.72 -19.42 -21.68
CA LEU A 886 -2.92 -20.25 -21.63
C LEU A 886 -3.48 -20.47 -20.20
N LEU A 887 -2.66 -20.46 -19.14
CA LEU A 887 -3.08 -20.86 -17.77
C LEU A 887 -3.96 -19.84 -17.04
N LEU A 888 -3.86 -18.54 -17.36
CA LEU A 888 -4.76 -17.51 -16.83
C LEU A 888 -5.98 -17.29 -17.74
N SER A 889 -5.99 -17.91 -18.93
CA SER A 889 -7.17 -17.93 -19.77
C SER A 889 -8.19 -18.88 -19.12
N THR A 890 -9.40 -18.40 -18.88
CA THR A 890 -10.49 -19.16 -18.25
C THR A 890 -11.02 -20.32 -19.08
N ASN A 891 -10.34 -20.65 -20.19
CA ASN A 891 -10.54 -21.89 -20.89
C ASN A 891 -9.79 -22.95 -20.10
N THR A 892 -10.43 -23.43 -19.03
CA THR A 892 -10.04 -24.64 -18.30
C THR A 892 -9.60 -25.66 -19.35
N PRO A 893 -8.38 -26.24 -19.25
CA PRO A 893 -8.03 -27.37 -20.09
C PRO A 893 -9.16 -28.37 -19.95
N ALA A 894 -9.75 -28.77 -21.08
CA ALA A 894 -10.82 -29.75 -21.13
C ALA A 894 -10.27 -31.10 -20.66
N THR A 895 -10.13 -31.28 -19.34
CA THR A 895 -10.30 -32.60 -18.76
C THR A 895 -11.79 -32.82 -18.80
N ASP A 896 -12.29 -33.78 -19.58
CA ASP A 896 -13.72 -34.10 -19.70
C ASP A 896 -14.37 -34.45 -18.34
N GLU A 897 -13.57 -34.67 -17.29
CA GLU A 897 -14.03 -34.97 -15.94
C GLU A 897 -14.44 -33.75 -15.09
N LEU A 898 -15.58 -33.88 -14.39
CA LEU A 898 -16.08 -32.89 -13.42
C LEU A 898 -15.29 -32.87 -12.10
N PHE A 899 -14.59 -33.94 -11.75
CA PHE A 899 -13.90 -34.09 -10.47
C PHE A 899 -12.74 -33.09 -10.33
N GLY A 900 -12.84 -32.19 -9.35
CA GLY A 900 -11.83 -31.13 -9.12
C GLY A 900 -11.88 -29.97 -10.11
N ARG A 901 -12.74 -30.01 -11.13
CA ARG A 901 -12.90 -28.92 -12.11
C ARG A 901 -13.41 -27.64 -11.46
N TYR A 902 -14.30 -27.76 -10.48
CA TYR A 902 -14.89 -26.62 -9.77
C TYR A 902 -14.58 -26.72 -8.27
N GLY A 903 -14.12 -25.62 -7.68
CA GLY A 903 -13.94 -25.52 -6.22
C GLY A 903 -15.26 -25.71 -5.47
N LEU A 904 -15.20 -26.29 -4.26
CA LEU A 904 -16.38 -26.62 -3.45
C LEU A 904 -17.33 -25.44 -3.23
N ASN A 905 -16.79 -24.23 -3.06
CA ASN A 905 -17.59 -23.02 -2.85
C ASN A 905 -18.50 -22.72 -4.05
N ARG A 906 -18.05 -22.99 -5.28
CA ARG A 906 -18.85 -22.76 -6.51
C ARG A 906 -19.96 -23.78 -6.62
N VAL A 907 -19.65 -25.05 -6.38
CA VAL A 907 -20.66 -26.13 -6.38
C VAL A 907 -21.68 -25.89 -5.27
N GLN A 908 -21.23 -25.55 -4.07
CA GLN A 908 -22.12 -25.22 -2.95
C GLN A 908 -22.98 -23.98 -3.25
N LEU A 909 -22.42 -22.93 -3.87
CA LEU A 909 -23.18 -21.74 -4.27
C LEU A 909 -24.23 -22.10 -5.33
N LEU A 910 -23.91 -22.95 -6.30
CA LEU A 910 -24.85 -23.45 -7.29
C LEU A 910 -26.04 -24.15 -6.60
N LEU A 911 -25.75 -25.12 -5.71
CA LEU A 911 -26.79 -25.86 -4.97
C LEU A 911 -27.65 -24.93 -4.11
N GLN A 912 -27.04 -24.04 -3.34
CA GLN A 912 -27.76 -23.10 -2.46
C GLN A 912 -28.63 -22.12 -3.23
N THR A 913 -28.15 -21.65 -4.38
CA THR A 913 -28.91 -20.71 -5.23
C THR A 913 -30.06 -21.41 -5.93
N TYR A 914 -29.86 -22.66 -6.35
CA TYR A 914 -30.88 -23.50 -6.94
C TYR A 914 -31.97 -23.88 -5.91
N ASP A 915 -31.58 -24.22 -4.68
CA ASP A 915 -32.51 -24.51 -3.56
C ASP A 915 -33.43 -23.31 -3.23
N LYS A 916 -32.97 -22.08 -3.50
CA LYS A 916 -33.78 -20.85 -3.39
C LYS A 916 -34.75 -20.64 -4.57
N LYS A 917 -34.96 -21.66 -5.43
CA LYS A 917 -35.81 -21.64 -6.62
C LYS A 917 -35.36 -20.65 -7.70
N THR A 918 -34.05 -20.37 -7.77
CA THR A 918 -33.48 -19.58 -8.86
C THR A 918 -33.37 -20.44 -10.13
N PRO A 919 -33.71 -19.92 -11.33
CA PRO A 919 -33.53 -20.68 -12.57
C PRO A 919 -32.09 -21.18 -12.74
N LEU A 920 -31.92 -22.42 -13.23
CA LEU A 920 -30.60 -23.06 -13.38
C LEU A 920 -29.62 -22.20 -14.17
N SER A 921 -30.08 -21.54 -15.24
CA SER A 921 -29.24 -20.63 -16.04
C SER A 921 -28.63 -19.50 -15.21
N LYS A 922 -29.43 -18.90 -14.32
CA LYS A 922 -28.98 -17.83 -13.44
C LYS A 922 -28.14 -18.34 -12.28
N ALA A 923 -28.45 -19.51 -11.73
CA ALA A 923 -27.65 -20.16 -10.70
C ALA A 923 -26.26 -20.56 -11.23
N ALA A 924 -26.21 -21.14 -12.43
CA ALA A 924 -24.98 -21.47 -13.15
C ALA A 924 -24.14 -20.23 -13.42
N GLN A 925 -24.76 -19.15 -13.90
CA GLN A 925 -24.09 -17.85 -14.11
C GLN A 925 -23.50 -17.30 -12.81
N LEU A 926 -24.23 -17.34 -11.69
CA LEU A 926 -23.76 -16.85 -10.39
C LEU A 926 -22.61 -17.69 -9.82
N ALA A 927 -22.63 -19.01 -10.03
CA ALA A 927 -21.55 -19.91 -9.64
C ALA A 927 -20.39 -19.97 -10.66
N ASN A 928 -20.54 -19.26 -11.79
CA ASN A 928 -19.66 -19.30 -12.95
C ASN A 928 -19.47 -20.72 -13.55
N ILE A 929 -20.44 -21.62 -13.38
CA ILE A 929 -20.35 -23.01 -13.89
C ILE A 929 -20.99 -23.05 -15.28
N SER A 930 -20.42 -23.84 -16.21
CA SER A 930 -21.02 -24.02 -17.53
C SER A 930 -22.46 -24.55 -17.38
N ILE A 931 -23.38 -24.15 -18.25
CA ILE A 931 -24.77 -24.57 -18.11
C ILE A 931 -24.92 -26.09 -18.19
N ASP A 932 -24.06 -26.76 -18.95
CA ASP A 932 -24.08 -28.21 -19.12
C ASP A 932 -23.53 -28.93 -17.89
N ASP A 933 -22.39 -28.47 -17.35
CA ASP A 933 -21.87 -29.02 -16.09
C ASP A 933 -22.82 -28.75 -14.92
N ALA A 934 -23.47 -27.58 -14.90
CA ALA A 934 -24.46 -27.24 -13.88
C ALA A 934 -25.68 -28.17 -13.93
N LYS A 935 -26.12 -28.59 -15.13
CA LYS A 935 -27.18 -29.62 -15.26
C LYS A 935 -26.71 -30.94 -14.65
N VAL A 936 -25.52 -31.41 -15.02
CA VAL A 936 -24.98 -32.69 -14.51
C VAL A 936 -24.84 -32.65 -12.98
N LEU A 937 -24.28 -31.57 -12.43
CA LEU A 937 -24.13 -31.42 -10.98
C LEU A 937 -25.47 -31.40 -10.24
N ILE A 938 -26.50 -30.76 -10.80
CA ILE A 938 -27.84 -30.72 -10.20
C ILE A 938 -28.57 -32.06 -10.31
N GLU A 939 -28.42 -32.76 -11.43
CA GLU A 939 -28.95 -34.12 -11.62
C GLU A 939 -28.33 -35.08 -10.60
N ARG A 940 -27.00 -35.10 -10.51
CA ARG A 940 -26.29 -35.89 -9.49
C ARG A 940 -26.66 -35.50 -8.07
N ALA A 941 -26.81 -34.21 -7.77
CA ALA A 941 -27.26 -33.76 -6.46
C ALA A 941 -28.67 -34.27 -6.14
N SER A 942 -29.55 -34.35 -7.14
CA SER A 942 -30.89 -34.91 -7.00
C SER A 942 -30.85 -36.42 -6.75
N GLU A 943 -29.95 -37.15 -7.43
CA GLU A 943 -29.71 -38.58 -7.15
C GLU A 943 -29.17 -38.80 -5.73
N VAL A 944 -28.18 -38.00 -5.29
CA VAL A 944 -27.63 -38.05 -3.94
C VAL A 944 -28.71 -37.76 -2.89
N ALA A 945 -29.63 -36.85 -3.19
CA ALA A 945 -30.77 -36.54 -2.32
C ALA A 945 -31.74 -37.73 -2.19
N ASN A 946 -31.84 -38.58 -3.21
CA ASN A 946 -32.67 -39.79 -3.22
C ASN A 946 -32.02 -40.98 -2.49
N ILE A 947 -30.75 -40.89 -2.08
CA ILE A 947 -30.11 -41.96 -1.28
C ILE A 947 -30.76 -42.00 0.11
N THR A 948 -31.58 -43.04 0.34
CA THR A 948 -32.33 -43.22 1.59
C THR A 948 -31.74 -44.30 2.49
N THR A 949 -32.09 -44.20 3.77
CA THR A 949 -31.92 -45.28 4.74
C THR A 949 -32.98 -46.36 4.50
N LYS A 950 -32.81 -47.56 5.11
CA LYS A 950 -33.82 -48.63 5.08
C LYS A 950 -35.23 -48.22 5.58
N HIS A 951 -35.33 -47.07 6.24
CA HIS A 951 -36.59 -46.49 6.73
C HIS A 951 -37.09 -45.32 5.85
N GLY A 952 -36.60 -45.19 4.61
CA GLY A 952 -37.05 -44.17 3.66
C GLY A 952 -36.59 -42.73 3.95
N LYS A 953 -35.74 -42.52 4.96
CA LYS A 953 -35.22 -41.17 5.30
C LYS A 953 -33.98 -40.81 4.47
N PRO A 954 -33.85 -39.59 3.94
CA PRO A 954 -32.66 -39.15 3.22
C PRO A 954 -31.39 -39.17 4.09
N ARG A 955 -30.26 -39.57 3.49
CA ARG A 955 -28.98 -39.69 4.20
C ARG A 955 -28.16 -38.39 4.24
N PHE A 956 -28.19 -37.62 3.16
CA PHE A 956 -27.22 -36.55 2.92
C PHE A 956 -27.82 -35.13 2.95
N VAL A 957 -29.14 -35.03 2.92
CA VAL A 957 -29.91 -33.80 2.74
C VAL A 957 -30.95 -33.61 3.85
N LYS A 958 -31.46 -32.38 4.00
CA LYS A 958 -32.53 -32.02 4.93
C LYS A 958 -33.86 -31.91 4.17
N LEU A 959 -34.95 -32.37 4.79
CA LEU A 959 -36.32 -32.11 4.35
C LEU A 959 -36.76 -30.77 4.96
N ILE A 960 -37.22 -29.83 4.13
CA ILE A 960 -37.83 -28.57 4.62
C ILE A 960 -39.28 -28.82 5.03
N ASP A 961 -40.03 -29.52 4.19
CA ASP A 961 -41.43 -29.94 4.37
C ASP A 961 -41.60 -31.40 3.93
N SER A 962 -42.81 -31.99 4.03
CA SER A 962 -43.07 -33.41 3.67
C SER A 962 -42.80 -33.76 2.19
N GLU A 963 -42.57 -32.78 1.32
CA GLU A 963 -42.42 -32.99 -0.14
C GLU A 963 -41.18 -32.36 -0.79
N THR A 964 -40.46 -31.42 -0.14
CA THR A 964 -39.33 -30.70 -0.78
C THR A 964 -37.99 -30.97 -0.12
N THR A 965 -37.07 -31.55 -0.91
CA THR A 965 -35.70 -31.88 -0.52
C THR A 965 -34.72 -30.78 -0.95
N VAL A 966 -33.82 -30.39 -0.05
CA VAL A 966 -32.75 -29.41 -0.30
C VAL A 966 -31.53 -30.14 -0.85
N LEU A 967 -31.01 -29.73 -2.00
CA LEU A 967 -29.84 -30.38 -2.62
C LEU A 967 -28.53 -30.01 -1.91
N SER A 968 -28.48 -28.86 -1.25
CA SER A 968 -27.29 -28.43 -0.51
C SER A 968 -26.90 -29.38 0.63
N PRO A 969 -25.58 -29.57 0.86
CA PRO A 969 -25.09 -30.41 1.94
C PRO A 969 -25.44 -29.87 3.33
N LEU A 970 -25.55 -30.78 4.29
CA LEU A 970 -25.74 -30.42 5.71
C LEU A 970 -24.51 -29.66 6.23
N ASN A 971 -24.74 -28.49 6.83
CA ASN A 971 -23.67 -27.62 7.33
C ASN A 971 -22.70 -28.33 8.30
N ILE A 972 -21.40 -28.04 8.11
CA ILE A 972 -20.35 -28.34 9.08
C ILE A 972 -20.57 -27.43 10.31
N GLN A 973 -20.64 -28.03 11.49
CA GLN A 973 -21.04 -27.31 12.72
C GLN A 973 -19.87 -26.66 13.46
N TYR A 974 -18.65 -27.18 13.28
CA TYR A 974 -17.49 -26.80 14.08
C TYR A 974 -16.36 -26.27 13.20
N GLN A 975 -15.76 -25.15 13.59
CA GLN A 975 -14.67 -24.52 12.83
C GLN A 975 -13.35 -25.30 12.91
N SER A 976 -13.17 -26.13 13.93
CA SER A 976 -12.06 -27.09 14.04
C SER A 976 -12.12 -28.16 12.94
N ASP A 977 -13.31 -28.60 12.57
CA ASP A 977 -13.53 -29.63 11.54
C ASP A 977 -13.25 -29.10 10.14
N LEU A 978 -13.59 -27.82 9.91
CA LEU A 978 -13.30 -27.12 8.67
C LEU A 978 -11.80 -27.17 8.32
N ARG A 979 -10.90 -27.01 9.28
CA ARG A 979 -9.44 -27.09 9.04
C ARG A 979 -8.98 -28.43 8.44
N LEU A 980 -9.70 -29.52 8.70
CA LEU A 980 -9.37 -30.85 8.18
C LEU A 980 -9.90 -31.07 6.75
N LEU A 981 -10.79 -30.21 6.25
CA LEU A 981 -11.41 -30.38 4.93
C LEU A 981 -10.39 -30.25 3.78
N SER A 982 -9.49 -29.26 3.85
CA SER A 982 -8.46 -29.05 2.82
C SER A 982 -7.48 -30.22 2.70
N PRO A 983 -6.83 -30.71 3.79
CA PRO A 983 -5.96 -31.88 3.68
C PRO A 983 -6.74 -33.15 3.28
N LEU A 984 -7.99 -33.29 3.74
CA LEU A 984 -8.86 -34.42 3.34
C LEU A 984 -9.14 -34.42 1.83
N LEU A 985 -9.43 -33.27 1.23
CA LEU A 985 -9.67 -33.14 -0.21
C LEU A 985 -8.39 -33.38 -1.00
N SER A 986 -7.27 -32.75 -0.62
CA SER A 986 -6.00 -32.92 -1.33
C SER A 986 -5.56 -34.39 -1.35
N ASN A 987 -5.66 -35.07 -0.19
CA ASN A 987 -5.35 -36.48 -0.10
C ASN A 987 -6.36 -37.36 -0.84
N ALA A 988 -7.62 -36.94 -0.96
CA ALA A 988 -8.62 -37.63 -1.76
C ALA A 988 -8.32 -37.56 -3.25
N TYR A 989 -7.92 -36.40 -3.78
CA TYR A 989 -7.45 -36.28 -5.17
C TYR A 989 -6.26 -37.21 -5.41
N ARG A 990 -5.25 -37.16 -4.55
CA ARG A 990 -4.07 -38.04 -4.62
C ARG A 990 -4.42 -39.52 -4.52
N LEU A 991 -5.40 -39.87 -3.68
CA LEU A 991 -5.85 -41.25 -3.52
C LEU A 991 -6.62 -41.72 -4.76
N ARG A 992 -7.50 -40.91 -5.33
CA ARG A 992 -8.24 -41.23 -6.57
C ARG A 992 -7.28 -41.45 -7.73
N GLU A 993 -6.24 -40.62 -7.87
CA GLU A 993 -5.21 -40.80 -8.90
C GLU A 993 -4.37 -42.06 -8.70
N LYS A 994 -4.00 -42.37 -7.45
CA LYS A 994 -3.12 -43.52 -7.15
C LYS A 994 -3.87 -44.86 -7.09
N SER A 995 -5.13 -44.87 -6.66
CA SER A 995 -5.93 -46.07 -6.41
C SER A 995 -7.42 -45.77 -6.51
N GLU A 996 -7.93 -45.76 -7.75
CA GLU A 996 -9.36 -45.56 -8.04
C GLU A 996 -10.26 -46.60 -7.35
N ALA A 997 -9.80 -47.85 -7.24
CA ALA A 997 -10.56 -48.93 -6.59
C ALA A 997 -10.73 -48.73 -5.08
N ASP A 998 -9.70 -48.21 -4.38
CA ASP A 998 -9.82 -47.90 -2.95
C ASP A 998 -10.67 -46.66 -2.72
N TRP A 999 -10.52 -45.64 -3.57
CA TRP A 999 -11.34 -44.42 -3.52
C TRP A 999 -12.82 -44.73 -3.71
N THR A 1000 -13.18 -45.47 -4.76
CA THR A 1000 -14.56 -45.84 -5.08
C THR A 1000 -15.18 -46.65 -3.95
N TRP A 1001 -14.48 -47.69 -3.46
CA TRP A 1001 -14.94 -48.51 -2.34
C TRP A 1001 -15.15 -47.67 -1.06
N PHE A 1002 -14.25 -46.71 -0.78
CA PHE A 1002 -14.35 -45.84 0.39
C PHE A 1002 -15.58 -44.92 0.32
N ILE A 1003 -15.89 -44.36 -0.84
CA ILE A 1003 -17.08 -43.53 -1.01
C ILE A 1003 -18.36 -44.37 -0.94
N GLU A 1004 -18.39 -45.56 -1.54
CA GLU A 1004 -19.53 -46.48 -1.49
C GLU A 1004 -19.85 -46.96 -0.07
N ILE A 1005 -18.84 -47.39 0.70
CA ILE A 1005 -19.07 -47.83 2.09
C ILE A 1005 -19.59 -46.66 2.95
N CYS A 1006 -19.10 -45.45 2.69
CA CYS A 1006 -19.58 -44.24 3.35
C CYS A 1006 -21.04 -43.90 2.95
N SER A 1007 -21.38 -43.97 1.66
CA SER A 1007 -22.74 -43.68 1.17
C SER A 1007 -23.78 -44.63 1.78
N LYS A 1008 -23.44 -45.93 1.88
CA LYS A 1008 -24.31 -46.97 2.46
C LYS A 1008 -24.48 -46.88 3.97
N LYS A 1009 -23.46 -46.43 4.71
CA LYS A 1009 -23.43 -46.49 6.18
C LYS A 1009 -23.68 -45.14 6.89
N LEU A 1010 -23.52 -43.99 6.22
CA LEU A 1010 -23.79 -42.66 6.81
C LEU A 1010 -25.29 -42.30 6.86
N SER A 1011 -25.67 -41.34 7.71
CA SER A 1011 -27.04 -40.83 7.79
C SER A 1011 -27.13 -39.35 8.16
N SER A 1012 -28.32 -38.76 7.99
CA SER A 1012 -28.58 -37.33 8.27
C SER A 1012 -28.51 -36.98 9.76
N SER A 1013 -28.70 -37.95 10.65
CA SER A 1013 -28.60 -37.78 12.10
C SER A 1013 -27.32 -38.32 12.73
N ARG A 1014 -26.56 -39.19 12.05
CA ARG A 1014 -25.34 -39.83 12.58
C ARG A 1014 -24.17 -39.67 11.62
N ALA A 1015 -23.11 -39.00 12.09
CA ALA A 1015 -21.89 -38.73 11.34
C ALA A 1015 -20.78 -39.79 11.55
N TYR A 1016 -21.18 -41.05 11.73
CA TYR A 1016 -20.27 -42.18 11.94
C TYR A 1016 -20.76 -43.41 11.17
N LEU A 1017 -19.84 -44.33 10.87
CA LEU A 1017 -20.12 -45.60 10.21
C LEU A 1017 -20.17 -46.74 11.25
N PRO A 1018 -21.29 -47.48 11.35
CA PRO A 1018 -21.37 -48.69 12.17
C PRO A 1018 -20.79 -49.93 11.46
N PHE A 1019 -19.91 -50.66 12.13
CA PHE A 1019 -19.36 -51.96 11.74
C PHE A 1019 -19.78 -53.02 12.76
N ARG A 1020 -20.42 -54.10 12.28
CA ARG A 1020 -20.89 -55.20 13.12
C ARG A 1020 -19.74 -56.15 13.45
N LYS A 1021 -19.97 -57.08 14.39
CA LYS A 1021 -18.98 -58.08 14.86
C LYS A 1021 -18.43 -58.99 13.74
N GLY A 1022 -19.06 -59.03 12.55
CA GLY A 1022 -18.61 -59.78 11.37
C GLY A 1022 -17.85 -58.95 10.32
N ASP A 1023 -17.81 -57.61 10.45
CA ASP A 1023 -17.27 -56.70 9.43
C ASP A 1023 -15.78 -56.39 9.64
N GLU A 1024 -15.03 -57.26 10.35
CA GLU A 1024 -13.65 -56.98 10.79
C GLU A 1024 -12.72 -56.67 9.61
N LYS A 1025 -12.86 -57.36 8.47
CA LYS A 1025 -12.07 -57.10 7.26
C LYS A 1025 -12.40 -55.76 6.60
N GLU A 1026 -13.68 -55.39 6.55
CA GLU A 1026 -14.10 -54.09 6.01
C GLU A 1026 -13.58 -52.95 6.90
N LEU A 1027 -13.62 -53.11 8.22
CA LEU A 1027 -13.12 -52.12 9.15
C LEU A 1027 -11.61 -51.90 9.00
N GLN A 1028 -10.82 -52.98 8.84
CA GLN A 1028 -9.38 -52.87 8.62
C GLN A 1028 -9.06 -52.19 7.28
N ARG A 1029 -9.79 -52.54 6.20
CA ARG A 1029 -9.66 -51.85 4.91
C ARG A 1029 -10.01 -50.37 5.02
N PHE A 1030 -11.09 -50.04 5.74
CA PHE A 1030 -11.48 -48.66 5.99
C PHE A 1030 -10.38 -47.88 6.72
N ILE A 1031 -9.78 -48.45 7.78
CA ILE A 1031 -8.70 -47.81 8.53
C ILE A 1031 -7.48 -47.55 7.65
N GLY A 1032 -7.08 -48.53 6.83
CA GLY A 1032 -5.94 -48.39 5.91
C GLY A 1032 -6.14 -47.31 4.85
N ILE A 1033 -7.37 -47.08 4.39
CA ILE A 1033 -7.69 -45.97 3.48
C ILE A 1033 -7.83 -44.65 4.24
N ALA A 1034 -8.47 -44.68 5.40
CA ALA A 1034 -8.68 -43.53 6.27
C ALA A 1034 -7.36 -42.88 6.70
N GLU A 1035 -6.30 -43.67 6.95
CA GLU A 1035 -4.95 -43.18 7.25
C GLU A 1035 -4.33 -42.38 6.10
N LYS A 1036 -4.58 -42.80 4.84
CA LYS A 1036 -4.12 -42.08 3.65
C LYS A 1036 -4.85 -40.75 3.46
N LEU A 1037 -6.08 -40.65 3.95
CA LEU A 1037 -6.91 -39.45 3.85
C LEU A 1037 -6.61 -38.44 4.97
N LEU A 1038 -6.53 -38.91 6.22
CA LEU A 1038 -6.19 -38.10 7.40
C LEU A 1038 -5.40 -38.94 8.40
N PRO A 1039 -4.40 -38.36 9.11
CA PRO A 1039 -3.68 -39.08 10.15
C PRO A 1039 -4.60 -39.71 11.19
N LEU A 1040 -4.31 -40.93 11.64
CA LEU A 1040 -5.17 -41.74 12.52
C LEU A 1040 -5.61 -41.01 13.81
N LYS A 1041 -4.82 -40.04 14.31
CA LYS A 1041 -5.15 -39.17 15.45
C LYS A 1041 -6.44 -38.34 15.28
N HIS A 1042 -6.89 -38.14 14.04
CA HIS A 1042 -8.12 -37.41 13.71
C HIS A 1042 -9.35 -38.31 13.65
N TRP A 1043 -9.21 -39.62 13.84
CA TRP A 1043 -10.31 -40.57 13.81
C TRP A 1043 -10.74 -40.97 15.22
N LEU A 1044 -12.04 -41.22 15.40
CA LEU A 1044 -12.66 -41.67 16.64
C LEU A 1044 -13.33 -43.03 16.40
N VAL A 1045 -13.05 -43.98 17.28
CA VAL A 1045 -13.75 -45.26 17.37
C VAL A 1045 -14.49 -45.35 18.70
N SER A 1046 -15.76 -45.75 18.69
CA SER A 1046 -16.50 -46.03 19.92
C SER A 1046 -17.35 -47.30 19.84
N SER A 1047 -17.32 -48.07 20.92
CA SER A 1047 -18.09 -49.32 21.12
C SER A 1047 -18.06 -49.69 22.61
N ASN A 1048 -18.63 -50.84 22.99
CA ASN A 1048 -18.45 -51.40 24.32
C ASN A 1048 -16.98 -51.82 24.57
N LYS A 1049 -16.56 -51.92 25.83
CA LYS A 1049 -15.15 -52.16 26.20
C LYS A 1049 -14.62 -53.48 25.63
N ALA A 1050 -15.45 -54.53 25.62
CA ALA A 1050 -15.06 -55.85 25.14
C ALA A 1050 -14.76 -55.87 23.62
N LEU A 1051 -15.58 -55.20 22.80
CA LEU A 1051 -15.37 -55.07 21.36
C LEU A 1051 -14.16 -54.19 21.03
N LEU A 1052 -13.97 -53.08 21.76
CA LEU A 1052 -12.80 -52.22 21.56
C LEU A 1052 -11.50 -52.98 21.85
N MET A 1053 -11.42 -53.69 22.98
CA MET A 1053 -10.24 -54.47 23.33
C MET A 1053 -9.95 -55.61 22.36
N LYS A 1054 -10.98 -56.26 21.80
CA LYS A 1054 -10.81 -57.37 20.84
C LYS A 1054 -10.33 -56.88 19.46
N THR A 1055 -10.83 -55.74 18.99
CA THR A 1055 -10.64 -55.32 17.58
C THR A 1055 -9.53 -54.27 17.40
N MET A 1056 -9.20 -53.48 18.42
CA MET A 1056 -8.20 -52.38 18.35
C MET A 1056 -6.85 -52.71 18.99
N SER A 1057 -6.59 -53.99 19.31
CA SER A 1057 -5.34 -54.47 19.94
C SER A 1057 -4.21 -54.80 18.94
N SER A 1058 -4.43 -54.61 17.63
CA SER A 1058 -3.35 -54.64 16.62
C SER A 1058 -2.47 -53.39 16.71
N THR A 1059 -1.19 -53.53 16.36
CA THR A 1059 -0.20 -52.43 16.35
C THR A 1059 -0.61 -51.25 15.46
N ASP A 1060 -1.41 -51.51 14.43
CA ASP A 1060 -1.76 -50.55 13.38
C ASP A 1060 -2.86 -49.55 13.80
N SER A 1061 -3.61 -49.81 14.88
CA SER A 1061 -4.70 -48.95 15.36
C SER A 1061 -4.36 -48.07 16.57
N ARG A 1062 -3.09 -48.06 17.03
CA ARG A 1062 -2.68 -47.42 18.31
C ARG A 1062 -2.89 -45.91 18.38
N ASN A 1063 -2.94 -45.21 17.24
CA ASN A 1063 -3.06 -43.75 17.18
C ASN A 1063 -4.51 -43.24 17.02
N ILE A 1064 -5.50 -44.13 16.89
CA ILE A 1064 -6.92 -43.76 16.77
C ILE A 1064 -7.50 -43.44 18.16
N LYS A 1065 -8.32 -42.38 18.27
CA LYS A 1065 -8.99 -42.04 19.52
C LYS A 1065 -10.08 -43.06 19.83
N GLN A 1066 -10.17 -43.52 21.08
CA GLN A 1066 -11.12 -44.55 21.50
C GLN A 1066 -12.04 -44.02 22.60
N GLN A 1067 -13.33 -44.37 22.54
CA GLN A 1067 -14.31 -44.01 23.55
C GLN A 1067 -15.23 -45.19 23.86
N SER A 1068 -15.23 -45.66 25.11
CA SER A 1068 -16.11 -46.75 25.53
C SER A 1068 -17.52 -46.26 25.80
N ASN A 1069 -18.52 -46.95 25.26
CA ASN A 1069 -19.92 -46.75 25.59
C ASN A 1069 -20.63 -48.11 25.60
N GLU A 1070 -21.02 -48.58 26.79
CA GLU A 1070 -21.61 -49.92 27.00
C GLU A 1070 -22.97 -50.11 26.30
N SER A 1071 -23.64 -49.03 25.91
CA SER A 1071 -24.90 -49.10 25.13
C SER A 1071 -24.71 -49.46 23.65
N LYS A 1072 -23.46 -49.57 23.16
CA LYS A 1072 -23.15 -49.79 21.74
C LYS A 1072 -22.79 -51.25 21.47
N ASN A 1073 -23.55 -51.88 20.58
CA ASN A 1073 -23.34 -53.26 20.12
C ASN A 1073 -22.56 -53.38 18.79
N ALA A 1074 -22.07 -52.26 18.26
CA ALA A 1074 -21.31 -52.17 17.01
C ALA A 1074 -20.14 -51.19 17.16
N LEU A 1075 -19.08 -51.38 16.39
CA LEU A 1075 -17.95 -50.45 16.31
C LEU A 1075 -18.32 -49.28 15.42
N HIS A 1076 -18.27 -48.08 15.98
CA HIS A 1076 -18.58 -46.86 15.23
C HIS A 1076 -17.30 -46.10 14.95
N ILE A 1077 -17.03 -45.77 13.70
CA ILE A 1077 -15.87 -44.99 13.29
C ILE A 1077 -16.29 -43.72 12.56
N GLY A 1078 -15.54 -42.64 12.77
CA GLY A 1078 -15.75 -41.36 12.10
C GLY A 1078 -14.67 -40.36 12.48
N ILE A 1079 -14.77 -39.14 11.96
CA ILE A 1079 -13.80 -38.07 12.27
C ILE A 1079 -14.09 -37.54 13.68
N ALA A 1080 -13.03 -37.39 14.48
CA ALA A 1080 -13.10 -36.95 15.86
C ALA A 1080 -13.22 -35.42 15.94
N SER A 1081 -14.20 -34.93 16.71
CA SER A 1081 -14.32 -33.53 17.10
C SER A 1081 -14.45 -33.41 18.63
N GLN A 1082 -14.04 -32.29 19.21
CA GLN A 1082 -14.20 -32.06 20.66
C GLN A 1082 -15.63 -31.61 20.96
N ASP A 1083 -16.21 -32.13 22.04
CA ASP A 1083 -17.50 -31.65 22.54
C ASP A 1083 -17.28 -30.51 23.53
N HIS A 1084 -17.54 -29.27 23.11
CA HIS A 1084 -17.39 -28.08 23.95
C HIS A 1084 -18.56 -27.85 24.92
N ARG A 1085 -19.62 -28.68 24.88
CA ARG A 1085 -20.82 -28.51 25.72
C ARG A 1085 -20.75 -29.29 27.03
N GLU A 1086 -19.91 -30.33 27.10
CA GLU A 1086 -19.71 -31.10 28.32
C GLU A 1086 -18.40 -30.66 29.00
N GLN A 1087 -18.42 -30.38 30.32
CA GLN A 1087 -17.22 -30.06 31.11
C GLN A 1087 -16.21 -31.23 31.23
N THR A 1088 -16.52 -32.37 30.62
CA THR A 1088 -15.65 -33.55 30.50
C THR A 1088 -15.02 -33.58 29.11
N ASN A 1089 -13.71 -33.82 28.99
CA ASN A 1089 -12.94 -34.03 27.74
C ASN A 1089 -13.45 -35.21 26.89
N LYS A 1090 -14.71 -35.20 26.45
CA LYS A 1090 -15.32 -36.23 25.61
C LYS A 1090 -15.27 -35.84 24.14
N TRP A 1091 -15.07 -36.85 23.31
CA TRP A 1091 -15.05 -36.72 21.86
C TRP A 1091 -16.45 -36.99 21.29
N GLN A 1092 -16.75 -36.34 20.17
CA GLN A 1092 -17.95 -36.55 19.36
C GLN A 1092 -17.57 -36.80 17.90
N TYR A 1093 -18.54 -37.23 17.10
CA TYR A 1093 -18.34 -37.47 15.66
C TYR A 1093 -18.62 -36.20 14.86
N SER A 1094 -17.61 -35.78 14.10
CA SER A 1094 -17.68 -34.62 13.21
C SER A 1094 -18.62 -34.87 12.02
N PRO A 1095 -19.51 -33.91 11.68
CA PRO A 1095 -20.28 -33.92 10.42
C PRO A 1095 -19.41 -33.86 9.14
N LEU A 1096 -18.11 -33.56 9.25
CA LEU A 1096 -17.19 -33.34 8.14
C LEU A 1096 -17.17 -34.50 7.15
N LEU A 1097 -17.06 -35.74 7.64
CA LEU A 1097 -16.98 -36.91 6.77
C LEU A 1097 -18.22 -37.03 5.88
N ARG A 1098 -19.40 -36.71 6.42
CA ARG A 1098 -20.65 -36.73 5.67
C ARG A 1098 -20.74 -35.59 4.67
N PHE A 1099 -20.34 -34.38 5.06
CA PHE A 1099 -20.27 -33.24 4.15
C PHE A 1099 -19.34 -33.56 2.97
N PHE A 1100 -18.15 -34.07 3.28
CA PHE A 1100 -17.14 -34.46 2.30
C PHE A 1100 -17.69 -35.51 1.33
N VAL A 1101 -18.24 -36.62 1.83
CA VAL A 1101 -18.82 -37.68 1.00
C VAL A 1101 -19.97 -37.16 0.13
N HIS A 1102 -20.86 -36.31 0.67
CA HIS A 1102 -21.91 -35.66 -0.11
C HIS A 1102 -21.32 -34.93 -1.32
N MET A 1103 -20.33 -34.05 -1.09
CA MET A 1103 -19.74 -33.26 -2.17
C MET A 1103 -19.04 -34.15 -3.21
N MET A 1104 -18.31 -35.18 -2.78
CA MET A 1104 -17.62 -36.09 -3.70
C MET A 1104 -18.59 -36.91 -4.55
N LEU A 1105 -19.71 -37.36 -3.99
CA LEU A 1105 -20.76 -38.04 -4.75
C LEU A 1105 -21.35 -37.14 -5.86
N ILE A 1106 -21.45 -35.82 -5.61
CA ILE A 1106 -21.92 -34.86 -6.62
C ILE A 1106 -20.85 -34.60 -7.68
N THR A 1107 -19.60 -34.37 -7.28
CA THR A 1107 -18.55 -33.88 -8.18
C THR A 1107 -17.77 -34.97 -8.92
N ASP A 1108 -17.74 -36.20 -8.41
CA ASP A 1108 -17.02 -37.31 -9.06
C ASP A 1108 -17.97 -38.17 -9.89
N GLU A 1109 -17.98 -37.93 -11.20
CA GLU A 1109 -18.82 -38.64 -12.17
C GLU A 1109 -18.55 -40.15 -12.27
N LYS A 1110 -17.34 -40.60 -11.87
CA LYS A 1110 -16.98 -42.04 -11.89
C LYS A 1110 -17.61 -42.84 -10.77
N ILE A 1111 -18.12 -42.16 -9.74
CA ILE A 1111 -18.79 -42.83 -8.62
C ILE A 1111 -20.23 -43.13 -9.01
N SER A 1112 -20.58 -44.43 -9.01
CA SER A 1112 -21.94 -44.89 -9.24
C SER A 1112 -22.86 -44.47 -8.08
N LEU A 1113 -24.00 -43.87 -8.42
CA LEU A 1113 -25.03 -43.43 -7.46
C LEU A 1113 -26.23 -44.38 -7.37
N ILE A 1114 -26.28 -45.39 -8.25
CA ILE A 1114 -27.38 -46.35 -8.35
C ILE A 1114 -27.07 -47.57 -7.47
N ASP A 1115 -27.81 -47.72 -6.36
CA ASP A 1115 -28.00 -49.02 -5.72
C ASP A 1115 -29.02 -49.80 -6.57
N ASN A 1116 -28.55 -50.66 -7.47
CA ASN A 1116 -29.35 -51.77 -7.96
C ASN A 1116 -29.42 -52.81 -6.83
N GLU A 1117 -30.30 -52.60 -5.84
CA GLU A 1117 -30.80 -53.64 -4.94
C GLU A 1117 -32.21 -53.31 -4.40
#